data_AF-A0A1J9QUR8-F1
#
_entry.id   AF-A0A1J9QUR8-F1
#
_cell.length_a   1.000
_cell.length_b   1.000
_cell.length_c   1.000
_cell.angle_alpha   90.00
_cell.angle_beta   90.00
_cell.angle_gamma   90.00
#
_symmetry.space_group_name_H-M   'P 1'
#
loop_
_entity.id
_entity.type
_entity.pdbx_description
1 polymer ?
#
loop_
_entity_poly.entity_id
_entity_poly.type
_entity_poly.pdbx_seq_one_letter_code
_entity_poly.pdbx_strand_id
1 'polypeptide(L)'
;MNTDLSLSLRDLNHNRNASTGPKHPKTDDDDNSLIAQLLHIQDQYPLHNLKSLAWITHLQCLTTEDPFARKRKHSDLTTSSTHKTLTRTTVNGRTGDYIAISYPWTASTQPGTLDSPATTGAWRIRGTLSNPAPSSSFSSSSSRTTAASTVRDAVLARAARCAAALDCPRLWIDRECVPQGGGADLTTTTTTTTTTQQQQQQQQQLTSEQEQEKERALHSMDLVYRLSAHPVALLFAGAIGTERDLELFERVMMRKLLRAKGSGKGADELKGSVDAATARGALGVLRAVTADPWWERAWTFQEDHCAGARMSLLIPVAEGAGWRPRRRYERFWRTGDVPGELMVSSVEFHKAATRFCLAYSRSGFVAGAEEREACREVVRKAGRYSYTILYDGAVAAAAAAAAAAGATMDYSRSMTTRILEDIAHRNARFRADLLPIASNCCQYGVRLDTNRLSKADVSLAACILALWLLNGEIYKSRVRATLAELEAMNIFEYLKAISLDSFSPPLQKGQLTFLKSCRFVDVRLSENGVLTSGWLWKLDRQVSTKDPKFRGPDPFRALGVELRRLGFEELAGLLESNGYFRHVKEHEEDERTGCDSPADTYLRMTAQNLGRSIVKGHTLFLGRLWDGQRDDDKQTSEPYTAIFIGGREVQERDGSVASTKSSGRGASCARESCSESPAMPPLTQETVPSPSLPAVAFTAWSGRSQDDDRNIEESQIDKYVSLAVEVDEERANGIPVLRTNRWLNGLCFFSREAEMDVTFAWPPGLQNVI
;
A
#
# COMPACT_ATOMS: atom_id res chain seq x y z
N MET A 1 -17.19 -2.57 19.13
CA MET A 1 -15.77 -2.85 18.82
C MET A 1 -14.87 -2.22 19.87
N ASN A 2 -13.92 -2.97 20.44
CA ASN A 2 -12.83 -2.38 21.23
C ASN A 2 -11.79 -1.76 20.28
N THR A 3 -11.54 -0.45 20.37
CA THR A 3 -10.66 0.29 19.46
C THR A 3 -9.22 0.45 19.96
N ASP A 4 -8.88 -0.19 21.08
CA ASP A 4 -7.52 -0.17 21.61
C ASP A 4 -6.55 -0.96 20.72
N LEU A 5 -5.52 -0.28 20.24
CA LEU A 5 -4.46 -0.83 19.39
C LEU A 5 -3.20 -1.14 20.18
N SER A 6 -3.17 -0.83 21.48
CA SER A 6 -2.06 -1.17 22.38
C SER A 6 -2.14 -2.58 22.95
N LEU A 7 -3.27 -3.27 22.74
CA LEU A 7 -3.44 -4.67 23.11
C LEU A 7 -2.32 -5.51 22.51
N SER A 8 -1.64 -6.24 23.38
CA SER A 8 -0.64 -7.22 22.98
C SER A 8 -1.31 -8.44 22.33
N LEU A 9 -0.55 -9.23 21.58
CA LEU A 9 -1.08 -10.47 21.01
C LEU A 9 -1.57 -11.43 22.10
N ARG A 10 -0.92 -11.44 23.28
CA ARG A 10 -1.39 -12.19 24.46
C ARG A 10 -2.74 -11.70 24.95
N ASP A 11 -2.95 -10.39 25.01
CA ASP A 11 -4.24 -9.83 25.43
C ASP A 11 -5.36 -10.23 24.47
N LEU A 12 -5.06 -10.34 23.17
CA LEU A 12 -6.00 -10.82 22.16
C LEU A 12 -6.34 -12.31 22.33
N ASN A 13 -5.37 -13.13 22.76
CA ASN A 13 -5.57 -14.55 23.04
C ASN A 13 -6.36 -14.81 24.34
N HIS A 14 -6.38 -13.88 25.29
CA HIS A 14 -7.00 -14.07 26.63
C HIS A 14 -8.27 -13.26 26.87
N ASN A 15 -8.75 -12.50 25.89
CA ASN A 15 -9.84 -11.56 26.11
C ASN A 15 -11.21 -12.25 26.25
N ARG A 16 -11.64 -12.52 27.50
CA ARG A 16 -13.05 -12.43 27.95
C ARG A 16 -13.32 -12.51 29.46
N ASN A 17 -12.32 -12.64 30.33
CA ASN A 17 -12.56 -12.81 31.77
C ASN A 17 -12.89 -11.52 32.58
N ALA A 18 -13.09 -10.36 31.94
CA ALA A 18 -13.30 -9.08 32.62
C ALA A 18 -14.73 -8.49 32.51
N SER A 19 -15.75 -9.30 32.20
CA SER A 19 -17.16 -8.90 32.32
C SER A 19 -17.79 -9.61 33.53
N THR A 20 -18.06 -8.85 34.58
CA THR A 20 -18.70 -9.31 35.81
C THR A 20 -20.21 -9.51 35.62
N GLY A 21 -20.64 -10.76 35.42
CA GLY A 21 -22.04 -11.22 35.45
C GLY A 21 -22.11 -12.73 35.79
N PRO A 22 -23.19 -13.23 36.42
CA PRO A 22 -23.13 -14.47 37.19
C PRO A 22 -22.99 -15.73 36.33
N LYS A 23 -22.16 -16.64 36.85
CA LYS A 23 -21.74 -17.92 36.28
C LYS A 23 -22.93 -18.77 35.81
N HIS A 24 -22.94 -19.11 34.52
CA HIS A 24 -23.53 -20.34 33.99
C HIS A 24 -22.42 -21.38 33.72
N PRO A 25 -22.74 -22.68 33.70
CA PRO A 25 -21.76 -23.74 33.89
C PRO A 25 -20.88 -23.93 32.65
N LYS A 26 -19.64 -24.37 32.93
CA LYS A 26 -18.56 -24.71 32.01
C LYS A 26 -19.02 -25.63 30.86
N THR A 27 -19.00 -25.09 29.64
CA THR A 27 -18.67 -25.81 28.41
C THR A 27 -17.84 -24.86 27.53
N ASP A 28 -16.76 -25.40 26.97
CA ASP A 28 -15.93 -24.88 25.87
C ASP A 28 -14.87 -23.81 26.18
N ASP A 29 -13.69 -24.27 26.59
CA ASP A 29 -12.45 -23.48 26.59
C ASP A 29 -11.88 -23.27 25.16
N ASP A 30 -12.39 -23.97 24.13
CA ASP A 30 -11.93 -23.86 22.73
C ASP A 30 -12.55 -22.67 21.95
N ASP A 31 -13.73 -22.20 22.34
CA ASP A 31 -14.47 -21.13 21.64
C ASP A 31 -13.87 -19.72 21.84
N ASN A 32 -12.89 -19.57 22.74
CA ASN A 32 -12.33 -18.28 23.14
C ASN A 32 -10.93 -17.97 22.57
N SER A 33 -10.41 -18.81 21.67
CA SER A 33 -9.11 -18.56 21.03
C SER A 33 -9.17 -17.38 20.05
N LEU A 34 -8.03 -16.70 19.82
CA LEU A 34 -7.92 -15.69 18.78
C LEU A 34 -8.24 -16.29 17.39
N ILE A 35 -7.90 -17.57 17.17
CA ILE A 35 -8.27 -18.29 15.95
C ILE A 35 -9.79 -18.33 15.79
N ALA A 36 -10.54 -18.74 16.82
CA ALA A 36 -12.01 -18.74 16.79
C ALA A 36 -12.58 -17.33 16.51
N GLN A 37 -11.98 -16.28 17.08
CA GLN A 37 -12.37 -14.90 16.77
C GLN A 37 -12.11 -14.54 15.30
N LEU A 38 -10.96 -14.94 14.72
CA LEU A 38 -10.64 -14.69 13.32
C LEU A 38 -11.62 -15.41 12.37
N LEU A 39 -11.98 -16.67 12.68
CA LEU A 39 -12.99 -17.43 11.93
C LEU A 39 -14.37 -16.77 12.04
N HIS A 40 -14.78 -16.36 13.25
CA HIS A 40 -16.01 -15.61 13.45
C HIS A 40 -16.02 -14.29 12.66
N ILE A 41 -14.88 -13.60 12.58
CA ILE A 41 -14.76 -12.36 11.79
C ILE A 41 -15.00 -12.65 10.31
N GLN A 42 -14.36 -13.70 9.78
CA GLN A 42 -14.53 -14.15 8.41
C GLN A 42 -15.97 -14.54 8.09
N ASP A 43 -16.71 -15.17 9.00
CA ASP A 43 -18.05 -15.67 8.65
C ASP A 43 -19.12 -14.59 8.75
N GLN A 44 -18.94 -13.64 9.68
CA GLN A 44 -20.01 -12.70 10.02
C GLN A 44 -19.84 -11.32 9.39
N TYR A 45 -18.63 -10.82 9.20
CA TYR A 45 -18.41 -9.41 8.85
C TYR A 45 -17.79 -9.12 7.47
N PRO A 46 -17.51 -10.06 6.55
CA PRO A 46 -17.09 -9.64 5.21
C PRO A 46 -18.19 -8.88 4.48
N LEU A 47 -17.75 -7.89 3.72
CA LEU A 47 -18.55 -7.22 2.72
C LEU A 47 -18.19 -7.77 1.35
N HIS A 48 -19.08 -8.54 0.75
CA HIS A 48 -18.93 -9.00 -0.63
C HIS A 48 -19.38 -7.90 -1.61
N ASN A 49 -18.66 -7.72 -2.71
CA ASN A 49 -19.03 -6.87 -3.86
C ASN A 49 -19.20 -5.35 -3.59
N LEU A 50 -18.52 -4.79 -2.59
CA LEU A 50 -18.84 -3.43 -2.12
C LEU A 50 -18.15 -2.26 -2.82
N LYS A 51 -17.14 -2.49 -3.67
CA LYS A 51 -16.66 -1.44 -4.61
C LYS A 51 -17.78 -1.19 -5.63
N SER A 52 -18.72 -0.33 -5.24
CA SER A 52 -19.93 -0.11 -6.01
C SER A 52 -19.60 0.77 -7.22
N LEU A 53 -19.33 0.11 -8.33
CA LEU A 53 -19.18 0.77 -9.63
C LEU A 53 -20.43 1.57 -9.98
N ALA A 54 -21.60 1.07 -9.57
CA ALA A 54 -22.86 1.78 -9.65
C ALA A 54 -22.84 3.11 -8.85
N TRP A 55 -22.31 3.11 -7.62
CA TRP A 55 -22.15 4.34 -6.83
C TRP A 55 -21.20 5.34 -7.50
N ILE A 56 -20.06 4.88 -8.02
CA ILE A 56 -19.13 5.73 -8.78
C ILE A 56 -19.75 6.26 -10.07
N THR A 57 -20.56 5.47 -10.76
CA THR A 57 -21.26 5.88 -11.99
C THR A 57 -22.37 6.90 -11.73
N HIS A 58 -22.86 6.99 -10.49
CA HIS A 58 -23.87 7.95 -10.04
C HIS A 58 -23.32 8.86 -8.92
N LEU A 59 -22.09 9.33 -9.10
CA LEU A 59 -21.40 10.13 -8.10
C LEU A 59 -22.11 11.47 -7.90
N GLN A 60 -22.41 11.83 -6.64
CA GLN A 60 -22.94 13.14 -6.30
C GLN A 60 -21.79 14.16 -6.27
N CYS A 61 -21.91 15.23 -7.03
CA CYS A 61 -20.99 16.37 -7.03
C CYS A 61 -21.75 17.68 -6.82
N LEU A 62 -21.01 18.73 -6.44
CA LEU A 62 -21.48 20.10 -6.42
C LEU A 62 -21.00 20.81 -7.69
N THR A 63 -21.86 21.57 -8.35
CA THR A 63 -21.46 22.41 -9.49
C THR A 63 -21.46 23.89 -9.13
N THR A 64 -20.44 24.60 -9.61
CA THR A 64 -20.36 26.08 -9.57
C THR A 64 -21.19 26.73 -10.67
N GLU A 65 -21.59 25.98 -11.70
CA GLU A 65 -22.50 26.48 -12.74
C GLU A 65 -23.93 26.57 -12.23
N ASP A 66 -24.64 27.65 -12.59
CA ASP A 66 -26.08 27.72 -12.38
C ASP A 66 -26.81 27.15 -13.61
N PRO A 67 -27.38 25.94 -13.55
CA PRO A 67 -28.09 25.34 -14.69
C PRO A 67 -29.31 26.18 -15.14
N PHE A 68 -29.74 27.16 -14.35
CA PHE A 68 -30.85 28.06 -14.64
C PHE A 68 -30.42 29.44 -15.17
N ALA A 69 -29.13 29.72 -15.32
CA ALA A 69 -28.64 31.01 -15.84
C ALA A 69 -29.21 31.32 -17.24
N ARG A 70 -29.44 30.30 -18.07
CA ARG A 70 -30.03 30.46 -19.42
C ARG A 70 -31.52 30.82 -19.41
N LYS A 71 -32.28 30.51 -18.34
CA LYS A 71 -33.72 30.81 -18.23
C LYS A 71 -34.03 32.17 -17.60
N ARG A 72 -33.07 32.83 -16.95
CA ARG A 72 -33.25 34.17 -16.33
C ARG A 72 -33.02 35.35 -17.29
N LYS A 73 -33.12 35.13 -18.61
CA LYS A 73 -33.00 36.24 -19.58
C LYS A 73 -34.23 37.16 -19.60
N HIS A 74 -35.31 36.79 -18.91
CA HIS A 74 -36.53 37.61 -18.76
C HIS A 74 -37.16 37.41 -17.38
N SER A 75 -36.58 37.97 -16.32
CA SER A 75 -37.33 38.44 -15.13
C SER A 75 -36.37 39.06 -14.12
N ASP A 76 -36.52 40.37 -13.94
CA ASP A 76 -36.19 41.19 -12.78
C ASP A 76 -34.74 41.25 -12.26
N LEU A 77 -34.10 42.36 -12.64
CA LEU A 77 -33.18 43.09 -11.79
C LEU A 77 -33.91 43.52 -10.51
N THR A 78 -33.74 42.76 -9.41
CA THR A 78 -33.68 43.26 -8.01
C THR A 78 -33.82 42.11 -7.02
N THR A 79 -32.74 41.37 -6.77
CA THR A 79 -32.41 40.82 -5.44
C THR A 79 -30.96 40.38 -5.49
N SER A 80 -30.07 41.18 -4.90
CA SER A 80 -28.69 40.78 -4.60
C SER A 80 -28.73 39.65 -3.58
N SER A 81 -28.69 38.39 -4.05
CA SER A 81 -28.53 37.23 -3.16
C SER A 81 -27.18 37.37 -2.44
N THR A 82 -27.21 37.63 -1.14
CA THR A 82 -26.02 37.76 -0.27
C THR A 82 -25.22 36.46 -0.14
N HIS A 83 -25.83 35.31 -0.45
CA HIS A 83 -25.22 33.99 -0.33
C HIS A 83 -24.82 33.41 -1.69
N LYS A 84 -23.65 32.76 -1.74
CA LYS A 84 -23.17 31.99 -2.91
C LYS A 84 -23.87 30.63 -2.92
N THR A 85 -24.32 30.15 -4.08
CA THR A 85 -25.08 28.89 -4.19
C THR A 85 -24.33 27.88 -5.06
N LEU A 86 -24.23 26.64 -4.58
CA LEU A 86 -23.80 25.47 -5.36
C LEU A 86 -25.00 24.55 -5.58
N THR A 87 -25.02 23.85 -6.71
CA THR A 87 -26.11 22.91 -7.04
C THR A 87 -25.59 21.48 -6.97
N ARG A 88 -26.33 20.59 -6.31
CA ARG A 88 -26.02 19.15 -6.32
C ARG A 88 -26.39 18.55 -7.69
N THR A 89 -25.49 17.76 -8.25
CA THR A 89 -25.64 17.10 -9.56
C THR A 89 -25.08 15.69 -9.51
N THR A 90 -25.75 14.75 -10.17
CA THR A 90 -25.24 13.38 -10.35
C THR A 90 -24.40 13.31 -11.62
N VAL A 91 -23.22 12.73 -11.53
CA VAL A 91 -22.26 12.64 -12.64
C VAL A 91 -21.68 11.24 -12.72
N ASN A 92 -21.26 10.84 -13.92
CA ASN A 92 -20.52 9.60 -14.08
C ASN A 92 -19.07 9.80 -13.64
N GLY A 93 -18.75 9.36 -12.42
CA GLY A 93 -17.42 9.49 -11.82
C GLY A 93 -16.33 8.72 -12.57
N ARG A 94 -16.67 7.78 -13.46
CA ARG A 94 -15.69 7.09 -14.34
C ARG A 94 -15.09 8.01 -15.41
N THR A 95 -15.80 9.08 -15.77
CA THR A 95 -15.30 10.08 -16.73
C THR A 95 -14.14 10.89 -16.16
N GLY A 96 -14.00 10.93 -14.83
CA GLY A 96 -12.99 11.73 -14.13
C GLY A 96 -13.23 13.24 -14.19
N ASP A 97 -14.32 13.69 -14.80
CA ASP A 97 -14.61 15.09 -15.09
C ASP A 97 -15.15 15.86 -13.87
N TYR A 98 -14.35 15.88 -12.80
CA TYR A 98 -14.62 16.58 -11.54
C TYR A 98 -13.33 16.74 -10.75
N ILE A 99 -13.33 17.70 -9.82
CA ILE A 99 -12.25 17.95 -8.87
C ILE A 99 -12.57 17.24 -7.56
N ALA A 100 -11.76 16.27 -7.15
CA ALA A 100 -11.87 15.66 -5.82
C ALA A 100 -11.10 16.51 -4.80
N ILE A 101 -11.81 17.15 -3.87
CA ILE A 101 -11.22 18.08 -2.90
C ILE A 101 -10.88 17.35 -1.60
N SER A 102 -9.58 17.33 -1.28
CA SER A 102 -9.02 16.80 -0.05
C SER A 102 -8.67 17.94 0.92
N TYR A 103 -9.14 17.87 2.16
CA TYR A 103 -8.91 18.90 3.18
C TYR A 103 -9.10 18.34 4.61
N PRO A 104 -8.47 18.93 5.65
CA PRO A 104 -8.77 18.55 7.04
C PRO A 104 -10.20 18.99 7.40
N TRP A 105 -11.00 18.15 8.06
CA TRP A 105 -12.35 18.57 8.46
C TRP A 105 -12.38 19.55 9.63
N THR A 106 -11.38 19.47 10.51
CA THR A 106 -11.18 20.38 11.63
C THR A 106 -10.31 21.55 11.21
N ALA A 107 -10.64 22.73 11.73
CA ALA A 107 -9.82 23.90 11.50
C ALA A 107 -8.48 23.82 12.18
N SER A 108 -7.47 24.39 11.52
CA SER A 108 -6.18 24.62 12.15
C SER A 108 -6.36 25.52 13.36
N THR A 109 -5.77 25.12 14.48
CA THR A 109 -5.68 25.95 15.68
C THR A 109 -4.49 26.91 15.62
N GLN A 110 -3.67 26.84 14.56
CA GLN A 110 -2.50 27.68 14.44
C GLN A 110 -2.87 29.13 14.05
N PRO A 111 -2.31 30.14 14.75
CA PRO A 111 -2.48 31.54 14.39
C PRO A 111 -1.94 31.83 12.99
N GLY A 112 -2.62 32.71 12.24
CA GLY A 112 -2.15 33.16 10.92
C GLY A 112 -2.37 32.18 9.77
N THR A 113 -3.15 31.11 9.97
CA THR A 113 -3.62 30.26 8.87
C THR A 113 -4.77 30.91 8.12
N LEU A 114 -4.96 30.58 6.84
CA LEU A 114 -6.15 31.00 6.06
C LEU A 114 -7.44 30.29 6.52
N ASP A 115 -7.35 29.52 7.59
CA ASP A 115 -8.39 28.66 8.09
C ASP A 115 -9.07 29.30 9.30
N SER A 116 -10.19 29.99 9.07
CA SER A 116 -10.98 30.55 10.16
C SER A 116 -12.02 29.52 10.63
N PRO A 117 -11.97 29.08 11.91
CA PRO A 117 -12.90 28.09 12.46
C PRO A 117 -14.37 28.55 12.52
N ALA A 118 -14.63 29.85 12.33
CA ALA A 118 -15.91 30.49 12.64
C ALA A 118 -16.79 30.86 11.42
N THR A 119 -16.42 30.44 10.20
CA THR A 119 -17.14 30.85 8.97
C THR A 119 -17.75 29.65 8.24
N THR A 120 -19.01 29.35 8.57
CA THR A 120 -19.89 28.48 7.80
C THR A 120 -21.19 29.24 7.49
N GLY A 121 -21.86 28.87 6.39
CA GLY A 121 -23.18 29.41 6.05
C GLY A 121 -23.20 30.55 5.03
N ALA A 122 -22.05 31.05 4.56
CA ALA A 122 -22.01 31.96 3.41
C ALA A 122 -22.39 31.24 2.10
N TRP A 123 -22.18 29.93 2.06
CA TRP A 123 -22.54 29.06 0.93
C TRP A 123 -23.79 28.24 1.22
N ARG A 124 -24.68 28.16 0.21
CA ARG A 124 -25.88 27.32 0.24
C ARG A 124 -25.84 26.24 -0.82
N ILE A 125 -26.31 25.04 -0.47
CA ILE A 125 -26.41 23.89 -1.37
C ILE A 125 -27.87 23.72 -1.79
N ARG A 126 -28.11 23.69 -3.11
CA ARG A 126 -29.43 23.43 -3.70
C ARG A 126 -29.58 21.92 -3.96
N GLY A 127 -30.67 21.33 -3.48
CA GLY A 127 -31.02 19.92 -3.73
C GLY A 127 -31.37 19.63 -5.19
N THR A 128 -31.28 18.36 -5.59
CA THR A 128 -31.70 17.88 -6.91
C THR A 128 -33.23 17.77 -6.97
N LEU A 129 -33.82 18.08 -8.14
CA LEU A 129 -35.27 17.99 -8.40
C LEU A 129 -35.82 16.55 -8.48
N SER A 130 -35.01 15.52 -8.17
CA SER A 130 -35.29 14.12 -8.53
C SER A 130 -35.84 13.24 -7.40
N ASN A 131 -36.20 13.77 -6.22
CA ASN A 131 -36.98 13.03 -5.23
C ASN A 131 -38.41 13.62 -5.14
N PRO A 132 -39.43 13.00 -5.76
CA PRO A 132 -40.80 13.31 -5.43
C PRO A 132 -41.08 12.73 -4.04
N ALA A 133 -41.20 13.59 -3.03
CA ALA A 133 -41.80 13.17 -1.77
C ALA A 133 -43.23 12.66 -2.06
N PRO A 134 -43.68 11.53 -1.48
CA PRO A 134 -45.01 11.03 -1.71
C PRO A 134 -46.02 11.98 -1.05
N SER A 135 -46.85 12.60 -1.90
CA SER A 135 -48.16 13.19 -1.61
C SER A 135 -48.27 14.05 -0.35
N SER A 136 -48.16 15.37 -0.52
CA SER A 136 -49.10 16.27 0.11
C SER A 136 -49.50 17.40 -0.85
N SER A 137 -50.78 17.73 -0.79
CA SER A 137 -51.62 18.43 -1.75
C SER A 137 -51.17 19.83 -2.16
N PHE A 138 -51.34 20.10 -3.47
CA PHE A 138 -51.64 21.40 -4.10
C PHE A 138 -51.28 22.66 -3.30
N SER A 139 -50.12 23.24 -3.62
CA SER A 139 -49.92 24.70 -3.63
C SER A 139 -48.78 25.06 -4.58
N SER A 140 -49.12 25.88 -5.56
CA SER A 140 -48.25 26.43 -6.58
C SER A 140 -47.22 27.41 -5.99
N SER A 141 -46.15 26.87 -5.42
CA SER A 141 -44.85 27.56 -5.26
C SER A 141 -43.79 26.53 -4.85
N SER A 142 -43.13 25.89 -5.82
CA SER A 142 -41.98 25.02 -5.56
C SER A 142 -40.81 25.84 -5.03
N SER A 143 -40.82 26.12 -3.73
CA SER A 143 -39.69 26.66 -2.98
C SER A 143 -38.49 25.73 -3.17
N ARG A 144 -37.50 26.17 -3.95
CA ARG A 144 -36.18 25.55 -4.08
C ARG A 144 -35.54 25.53 -2.70
N THR A 145 -35.64 24.42 -1.98
CA THR A 145 -35.01 24.27 -0.67
C THR A 145 -33.49 24.32 -0.85
N THR A 146 -32.88 25.34 -0.26
CA THR A 146 -31.42 25.50 -0.18
C THR A 146 -31.01 25.35 1.28
N ALA A 147 -30.09 24.44 1.57
CA ALA A 147 -29.53 24.26 2.90
C ALA A 147 -28.22 25.03 3.04
N ALA A 148 -27.88 25.50 4.25
CA ALA A 148 -26.55 26.02 4.52
C ALA A 148 -25.52 24.88 4.47
N SER A 149 -24.37 25.12 3.85
CA SER A 149 -23.28 24.15 3.82
C SER A 149 -22.66 23.99 5.22
N THR A 150 -22.35 22.75 5.60
CA THR A 150 -21.59 22.46 6.83
C THR A 150 -20.08 22.55 6.63
N VAL A 151 -19.65 22.59 5.36
CA VAL A 151 -18.26 22.84 4.96
C VAL A 151 -17.92 24.32 5.13
N ARG A 152 -16.72 24.57 5.68
CA ARG A 152 -16.17 25.90 5.94
C ARG A 152 -16.11 26.76 4.67
N ASP A 153 -16.43 28.03 4.81
CA ASP A 153 -16.51 28.96 3.69
C ASP A 153 -15.14 29.13 2.98
N ALA A 154 -14.04 29.05 3.73
CA ALA A 154 -12.68 29.08 3.20
C ALA A 154 -12.39 27.90 2.24
N VAL A 155 -12.87 26.70 2.58
CA VAL A 155 -12.72 25.49 1.74
C VAL A 155 -13.49 25.69 0.44
N LEU A 156 -14.76 26.08 0.52
CA LEU A 156 -15.63 26.25 -0.65
C LEU A 156 -15.16 27.40 -1.56
N ALA A 157 -14.71 28.51 -0.99
CA ALA A 157 -14.16 29.62 -1.77
C ALA A 157 -12.90 29.23 -2.53
N ARG A 158 -12.01 28.45 -1.90
CA ARG A 158 -10.78 27.95 -2.55
C ARG A 158 -11.09 26.90 -3.61
N ALA A 159 -11.99 25.96 -3.31
CA ALA A 159 -12.45 24.97 -4.28
C ALA A 159 -13.10 25.62 -5.51
N ALA A 160 -13.91 26.66 -5.33
CA ALA A 160 -14.53 27.39 -6.43
C ALA A 160 -13.50 28.15 -7.30
N ARG A 161 -12.47 28.76 -6.69
CA ARG A 161 -11.36 29.36 -7.46
C ARG A 161 -10.57 28.31 -8.24
N CYS A 162 -10.33 27.16 -7.63
CA CYS A 162 -9.66 26.03 -8.27
C CYS A 162 -10.48 25.52 -9.47
N ALA A 163 -11.80 25.33 -9.30
CA ALA A 163 -12.73 24.97 -10.37
C ALA A 163 -12.66 25.93 -11.57
N ALA A 164 -12.67 27.24 -11.30
CA ALA A 164 -12.54 28.25 -12.34
C ALA A 164 -11.19 28.20 -13.06
N ALA A 165 -10.08 27.99 -12.33
CA ALA A 165 -8.75 27.94 -12.91
C ALA A 165 -8.47 26.67 -13.71
N LEU A 166 -9.15 25.57 -13.38
CA LEU A 166 -9.02 24.27 -14.05
C LEU A 166 -10.09 24.04 -15.12
N ASP A 167 -10.99 25.01 -15.35
CA ASP A 167 -12.14 24.88 -16.24
C ASP A 167 -12.98 23.61 -15.95
N CYS A 168 -13.13 23.29 -14.66
CA CYS A 168 -13.85 22.10 -14.21
C CYS A 168 -14.85 22.51 -13.11
N PRO A 169 -16.13 22.73 -13.44
CA PRO A 169 -17.10 23.31 -12.51
C PRO A 169 -17.59 22.33 -11.45
N ARG A 170 -17.33 21.04 -11.61
CA ARG A 170 -17.79 19.96 -10.73
C ARG A 170 -16.79 19.69 -9.62
N LEU A 171 -17.27 19.78 -8.39
CA LEU A 171 -16.53 19.58 -7.17
C LEU A 171 -17.09 18.36 -6.43
N TRP A 172 -16.23 17.42 -6.08
CA TRP A 172 -16.55 16.38 -5.11
C TRP A 172 -15.92 16.74 -3.77
N ILE A 173 -16.75 16.83 -2.73
CA ILE A 173 -16.35 17.19 -1.37
C ILE A 173 -17.01 16.19 -0.43
N ASP A 174 -16.21 15.34 0.21
CA ASP A 174 -16.65 14.22 1.05
C ASP A 174 -17.81 14.57 2.01
N ARG A 175 -17.68 15.67 2.76
CA ARG A 175 -18.65 16.09 3.78
C ARG A 175 -20.01 16.52 3.22
N GLU A 176 -20.07 16.91 1.96
CA GLU A 176 -21.33 17.29 1.29
C GLU A 176 -21.81 16.21 0.32
N CYS A 177 -20.90 15.44 -0.28
CA CYS A 177 -21.20 14.46 -1.34
C CYS A 177 -21.45 13.05 -0.79
N VAL A 178 -21.10 12.78 0.47
CA VAL A 178 -21.39 11.54 1.19
C VAL A 178 -22.38 11.81 2.32
N PRO A 179 -23.38 10.95 2.55
CA PRO A 179 -24.24 11.06 3.73
C PRO A 179 -23.43 11.01 5.03
N GLN A 180 -23.62 12.01 5.90
CA GLN A 180 -22.82 12.12 7.12
C GLN A 180 -23.42 11.37 8.32
N GLY A 181 -24.72 11.06 8.29
CA GLY A 181 -25.47 10.46 9.40
C GLY A 181 -25.59 11.46 10.55
N GLY A 182 -26.73 12.16 10.62
CA GLY A 182 -26.95 13.20 11.62
C GLY A 182 -28.05 14.17 11.21
N GLY A 183 -29.29 13.76 11.35
CA GLY A 183 -30.44 14.67 11.36
C GLY A 183 -30.47 15.51 12.65
N ALA A 184 -29.43 16.29 12.92
CA ALA A 184 -29.41 17.25 14.03
C ALA A 184 -30.02 18.62 13.64
N ASP A 185 -30.28 18.87 12.35
CA ASP A 185 -30.89 20.13 11.87
C ASP A 185 -32.40 20.01 11.55
N LEU A 186 -33.06 18.92 11.99
CA LEU A 186 -34.53 18.81 12.00
C LEU A 186 -35.14 18.92 13.41
N THR A 187 -34.35 19.30 14.41
CA THR A 187 -34.85 19.75 15.72
C THR A 187 -34.83 21.27 15.81
N THR A 188 -35.50 21.95 14.89
CA THR A 188 -36.03 23.28 15.19
C THR A 188 -37.54 23.26 15.07
N THR A 189 -38.18 23.29 16.25
CA THR A 189 -39.55 23.77 16.49
C THR A 189 -40.68 23.02 15.78
N THR A 190 -41.09 21.86 16.32
CA THR A 190 -42.52 21.64 16.59
C THR A 190 -42.71 20.62 17.72
N THR A 191 -42.83 21.13 18.95
CA THR A 191 -43.30 20.38 20.10
C THR A 191 -44.82 20.22 19.97
N THR A 192 -45.30 19.19 19.26
CA THR A 192 -46.71 18.74 19.37
C THR A 192 -46.89 17.33 18.78
N THR A 193 -46.93 16.35 19.69
CA THR A 193 -47.85 15.20 19.76
C THR A 193 -48.11 14.31 18.53
N THR A 194 -47.84 13.01 18.72
CA THR A 194 -48.38 11.84 17.97
C THR A 194 -47.68 11.48 16.65
N THR A 195 -46.39 11.09 16.72
CA THR A 195 -45.72 10.40 15.61
C THR A 195 -46.31 9.00 15.43
N THR A 196 -46.92 8.73 14.28
CA THR A 196 -47.54 7.43 13.95
C THR A 196 -46.46 6.35 13.77
N GLN A 197 -46.77 5.07 14.06
CA GLN A 197 -45.82 3.95 13.86
C GLN A 197 -45.23 3.90 12.44
N GLN A 198 -45.99 4.32 11.42
CA GLN A 198 -45.54 4.41 10.03
C GLN A 198 -44.42 5.45 9.80
N GLN A 199 -44.47 6.60 10.49
CA GLN A 199 -43.43 7.63 10.39
C GLN A 199 -42.12 7.16 11.06
N GLN A 200 -42.23 6.42 12.16
CA GLN A 200 -41.06 5.81 12.83
C GLN A 200 -40.39 4.75 11.93
N GLN A 201 -41.19 3.90 11.26
CA GLN A 201 -40.66 2.91 10.32
C GLN A 201 -39.97 3.56 9.11
N GLN A 202 -40.56 4.60 8.52
CA GLN A 202 -39.92 5.33 7.41
C GLN A 202 -38.61 6.01 7.83
N GLN A 203 -38.57 6.61 9.02
CA GLN A 203 -37.34 7.26 9.51
C GLN A 203 -36.22 6.25 9.82
N GLN A 204 -36.57 5.06 10.31
CA GLN A 204 -35.61 3.96 10.51
C GLN A 204 -35.06 3.44 9.17
N GLN A 205 -35.92 3.26 8.16
CA GLN A 205 -35.50 2.85 6.82
C GLN A 205 -34.55 3.87 6.19
N LEU A 206 -34.89 5.15 6.23
CA LEU A 206 -34.06 6.22 5.66
C LEU A 206 -32.68 6.32 6.33
N THR A 207 -32.63 6.13 7.65
CA THR A 207 -31.37 6.13 8.41
C THR A 207 -30.50 4.93 8.03
N SER A 208 -31.11 3.75 7.87
CA SER A 208 -30.40 2.54 7.44
C SER A 208 -29.83 2.67 6.03
N GLU A 209 -30.58 3.24 5.09
CA GLU A 209 -30.10 3.49 3.72
C GLU A 209 -28.91 4.47 3.69
N GLN A 210 -28.96 5.53 4.51
CA GLN A 210 -27.86 6.49 4.64
C GLN A 210 -26.60 5.86 5.26
N GLU A 211 -26.75 4.99 6.27
CA GLU A 211 -25.65 4.25 6.87
C GLU A 211 -24.98 3.30 5.86
N GLN A 212 -25.77 2.60 5.05
CA GLN A 212 -25.27 1.72 3.99
C GLN A 212 -24.63 2.50 2.83
N GLU A 213 -25.19 3.64 2.44
CA GLU A 213 -24.57 4.51 1.43
C GLU A 213 -23.24 5.10 1.93
N LYS A 214 -23.19 5.53 3.19
CA LYS A 214 -21.98 6.00 3.83
C LYS A 214 -20.91 4.91 3.82
N GLU A 215 -21.23 3.70 4.25
CA GLU A 215 -20.28 2.58 4.25
C GLU A 215 -19.78 2.24 2.84
N ARG A 216 -20.68 2.23 1.83
CA ARG A 216 -20.29 2.09 0.42
C ARG A 216 -19.34 3.18 -0.04
N ALA A 217 -19.59 4.43 0.34
CA ALA A 217 -18.72 5.55 0.02
C ALA A 217 -17.34 5.42 0.68
N LEU A 218 -17.25 5.05 1.96
CA LEU A 218 -15.98 4.86 2.67
C LEU A 218 -15.11 3.80 1.99
N HIS A 219 -15.71 2.69 1.57
CA HIS A 219 -15.00 1.60 0.89
C HIS A 219 -14.73 1.82 -0.61
N SER A 220 -15.31 2.88 -1.20
CA SER A 220 -15.13 3.22 -2.63
C SER A 220 -14.43 4.57 -2.83
N MET A 221 -14.02 5.25 -1.75
CA MET A 221 -13.45 6.59 -1.84
C MET A 221 -12.09 6.62 -2.55
N ASP A 222 -11.35 5.52 -2.55
CA ASP A 222 -10.12 5.39 -3.35
C ASP A 222 -10.38 5.58 -4.85
N LEU A 223 -11.52 5.09 -5.35
CA LEU A 223 -11.92 5.22 -6.75
C LEU A 223 -12.22 6.67 -7.11
N VAL A 224 -12.84 7.43 -6.23
CA VAL A 224 -13.14 8.86 -6.46
C VAL A 224 -11.85 9.64 -6.72
N TYR A 225 -10.86 9.48 -5.85
CA TYR A 225 -9.59 10.19 -5.99
C TYR A 225 -8.73 9.64 -7.14
N ARG A 226 -8.78 8.32 -7.39
CA ARG A 226 -8.05 7.70 -8.50
C ARG A 226 -8.60 8.13 -9.86
N LEU A 227 -9.92 8.18 -10.01
CA LEU A 227 -10.59 8.45 -11.28
C LEU A 227 -10.70 9.94 -11.60
N SER A 228 -10.75 10.82 -10.58
CA SER A 228 -10.72 12.28 -10.79
C SER A 228 -9.54 12.70 -11.68
N ALA A 229 -9.81 13.56 -12.66
CA ALA A 229 -8.79 14.21 -13.47
C ALA A 229 -7.97 15.22 -12.64
N HIS A 230 -8.59 15.79 -11.60
CA HIS A 230 -8.05 16.86 -10.79
C HIS A 230 -8.25 16.62 -9.28
N PRO A 231 -7.60 15.62 -8.66
CA PRO A 231 -7.57 15.52 -7.21
C PRO A 231 -6.68 16.64 -6.64
N VAL A 232 -7.24 17.42 -5.71
CA VAL A 232 -6.59 18.63 -5.16
C VAL A 232 -6.67 18.62 -3.63
N ALA A 233 -5.51 18.72 -2.99
CA ALA A 233 -5.36 18.89 -1.55
C ALA A 233 -5.23 20.38 -1.19
N LEU A 234 -6.10 20.86 -0.32
CA LEU A 234 -6.09 22.23 0.17
C LEU A 234 -5.26 22.31 1.45
N LEU A 235 -4.08 22.94 1.39
CA LEU A 235 -3.30 23.28 2.58
C LEU A 235 -3.68 24.68 3.08
N PHE A 236 -3.65 24.90 4.38
CA PHE A 236 -4.07 26.15 5.03
C PHE A 236 -2.94 26.85 5.80
N ALA A 237 -1.85 26.15 6.10
CA ALA A 237 -0.64 26.73 6.66
C ALA A 237 -0.03 27.74 5.68
N GLY A 238 0.15 28.99 6.13
CA GLY A 238 0.80 30.07 5.37
C GLY A 238 2.31 29.88 5.24
N ALA A 239 2.75 28.72 4.74
CA ALA A 239 4.15 28.32 4.74
C ALA A 239 5.04 29.15 3.80
N ILE A 240 4.45 29.84 2.82
CA ILE A 240 5.16 30.71 1.88
C ILE A 240 4.77 32.15 2.18
N GLY A 241 5.45 32.75 3.16
CA GLY A 241 5.18 34.10 3.66
C GLY A 241 5.98 35.19 2.96
N THR A 242 7.21 34.89 2.54
CA THR A 242 8.14 35.87 1.96
C THR A 242 8.63 35.45 0.57
N GLU A 243 9.18 36.42 -0.19
CA GLU A 243 9.84 36.13 -1.48
C GLU A 243 11.00 35.14 -1.31
N ARG A 244 11.72 35.20 -0.18
CA ARG A 244 12.80 34.26 0.15
C ARG A 244 12.28 32.84 0.36
N ASP A 245 11.14 32.68 1.04
CA ASP A 245 10.53 31.36 1.25
C ASP A 245 10.12 30.73 -0.08
N LEU A 246 9.53 31.55 -0.97
CA LEU A 246 9.16 31.12 -2.32
C LEU A 246 10.40 30.71 -3.13
N GLU A 247 11.48 31.49 -3.10
CA GLU A 247 12.73 31.15 -3.79
C GLU A 247 13.33 29.83 -3.27
N LEU A 248 13.36 29.65 -1.95
CA LEU A 248 13.87 28.42 -1.33
C LEU A 248 13.00 27.22 -1.69
N PHE A 249 11.67 27.37 -1.64
CA PHE A 249 10.73 26.34 -2.08
C PHE A 249 10.98 25.95 -3.54
N GLU A 250 11.09 26.93 -4.45
CA GLU A 250 11.39 26.69 -5.86
C GLU A 250 12.72 25.93 -6.03
N ARG A 251 13.77 26.32 -5.29
CA ARG A 251 15.08 25.66 -5.36
C ARG A 251 15.03 24.21 -4.88
N VAL A 252 14.23 23.90 -3.86
CA VAL A 252 14.00 22.52 -3.40
C VAL A 252 13.24 21.73 -4.46
N MET A 253 12.10 22.25 -4.93
CA MET A 253 11.26 21.58 -5.92
C MET A 253 12.01 21.28 -7.22
N MET A 254 12.83 22.22 -7.69
CA MET A 254 13.66 22.07 -8.88
C MET A 254 14.95 21.27 -8.62
N ARG A 255 15.17 20.78 -7.40
CA ARG A 255 16.37 20.04 -6.97
C ARG A 255 17.67 20.82 -7.22
N LYS A 256 17.60 22.15 -7.27
CA LYS A 256 18.74 23.03 -7.53
C LYS A 256 19.78 22.98 -6.42
N LEU A 257 19.40 22.56 -5.22
CA LEU A 257 20.28 22.38 -4.06
C LEU A 257 21.05 21.06 -4.06
N LEU A 258 20.69 20.11 -4.93
CA LEU A 258 21.20 18.74 -4.89
C LEU A 258 22.13 18.43 -6.07
N ARG A 259 23.13 17.60 -5.82
CA ARG A 259 23.98 16.95 -6.81
C ARG A 259 23.67 15.45 -6.81
N ALA A 260 23.37 14.90 -7.98
CA ALA A 260 23.25 13.45 -8.14
C ALA A 260 24.63 12.81 -8.03
N LYS A 261 24.79 11.81 -7.15
CA LYS A 261 26.00 10.99 -7.04
C LYS A 261 25.63 9.54 -7.30
N GLY A 262 26.14 8.95 -8.39
CA GLY A 262 25.85 7.57 -8.79
C GLY A 262 24.47 7.35 -9.43
N SER A 263 24.19 6.09 -9.81
CA SER A 263 22.98 5.66 -10.52
C SER A 263 21.79 5.31 -9.61
N GLY A 264 21.95 5.39 -8.28
CA GLY A 264 20.94 4.97 -7.29
C GLY A 264 20.01 6.10 -6.78
N LYS A 265 18.73 5.78 -6.57
CA LYS A 265 17.75 6.68 -5.91
C LYS A 265 18.17 6.98 -4.45
N GLY A 266 18.32 8.25 -4.08
CA GLY A 266 18.61 8.62 -2.67
C GLY A 266 20.10 8.65 -2.31
N ALA A 267 21.00 8.62 -3.30
CA ALA A 267 22.43 8.90 -3.12
C ALA A 267 22.79 10.38 -3.33
N ASP A 268 21.77 11.27 -3.37
CA ASP A 268 21.99 12.69 -3.57
C ASP A 268 22.77 13.32 -2.41
N GLU A 269 23.58 14.32 -2.75
CA GLU A 269 24.29 15.16 -1.80
C GLU A 269 23.91 16.62 -2.00
N LEU A 270 24.05 17.45 -0.98
CA LEU A 270 23.99 18.90 -1.15
C LEU A 270 25.13 19.35 -2.07
N LYS A 271 24.85 20.29 -2.98
CA LYS A 271 25.92 20.91 -3.79
C LYS A 271 26.88 21.67 -2.89
N GLY A 272 28.18 21.62 -3.20
CA GLY A 272 29.20 22.38 -2.45
C GLY A 272 29.01 23.91 -2.47
N SER A 273 28.24 24.44 -3.43
CA SER A 273 27.88 25.86 -3.50
C SER A 273 26.72 26.27 -2.56
N VAL A 274 26.10 25.32 -1.85
CA VAL A 274 24.98 25.60 -0.95
C VAL A 274 25.55 25.87 0.45
N ASP A 275 25.33 27.07 0.97
CA ASP A 275 25.69 27.42 2.34
C ASP A 275 24.69 26.87 3.38
N ALA A 276 25.11 26.87 4.64
CA ALA A 276 24.32 26.35 5.75
C ALA A 276 23.01 27.14 5.98
N ALA A 277 23.01 28.45 5.71
CA ALA A 277 21.83 29.30 5.91
C ALA A 277 20.72 28.99 4.89
N THR A 278 21.10 28.76 3.64
CA THR A 278 20.22 28.33 2.55
C THR A 278 19.65 26.94 2.84
N ALA A 279 20.51 26.02 3.26
CA ALA A 279 20.11 24.65 3.57
C ALA A 279 19.13 24.60 4.77
N ARG A 280 19.42 25.34 5.85
CA ARG A 280 18.48 25.48 6.99
C ARG A 280 17.17 26.16 6.59
N GLY A 281 17.24 27.23 5.80
CA GLY A 281 16.04 27.91 5.29
C GLY A 281 15.15 26.98 4.49
N ALA A 282 15.73 26.18 3.59
CA ALA A 282 15.01 25.17 2.82
C ALA A 282 14.34 24.11 3.70
N LEU A 283 15.01 23.63 4.75
CA LEU A 283 14.39 22.73 5.73
C LEU A 283 13.24 23.41 6.49
N GLY A 284 13.40 24.69 6.85
CA GLY A 284 12.37 25.49 7.51
C GLY A 284 11.10 25.61 6.68
N VAL A 285 11.23 25.90 5.38
CA VAL A 285 10.08 25.96 4.45
C VAL A 285 9.39 24.60 4.34
N LEU A 286 10.14 23.50 4.19
CA LEU A 286 9.55 22.15 4.16
C LEU A 286 8.82 21.81 5.46
N ARG A 287 9.41 22.16 6.61
CA ARG A 287 8.79 21.98 7.92
C ARG A 287 7.48 22.78 8.03
N ALA A 288 7.46 24.02 7.55
CA ALA A 288 6.25 24.86 7.55
C ALA A 288 5.14 24.27 6.66
N VAL A 289 5.46 23.80 5.45
CA VAL A 289 4.47 23.16 4.55
C VAL A 289 3.92 21.86 5.16
N THR A 290 4.79 21.04 5.77
CA THR A 290 4.41 19.76 6.40
C THR A 290 3.81 19.90 7.80
N ALA A 291 3.82 21.11 8.39
CA ALA A 291 3.13 21.39 9.65
C ALA A 291 1.61 21.51 9.47
N ASP A 292 1.11 21.56 8.24
CA ASP A 292 -0.31 21.64 7.97
C ASP A 292 -1.09 20.43 8.53
N PRO A 293 -2.26 20.62 9.17
CA PRO A 293 -3.09 19.53 9.70
C PRO A 293 -3.50 18.48 8.65
N TRP A 294 -3.50 18.84 7.36
CA TRP A 294 -3.72 17.89 6.27
C TRP A 294 -2.76 16.70 6.32
N TRP A 295 -1.51 16.88 6.78
CA TRP A 295 -0.52 15.80 6.88
C TRP A 295 -0.74 14.87 8.08
N GLU A 296 -1.69 15.17 8.96
CA GLU A 296 -1.90 14.42 10.20
C GLU A 296 -3.16 13.56 10.17
N ARG A 297 -4.07 13.81 9.22
CA ARG A 297 -5.31 13.05 9.08
C ARG A 297 -5.08 11.75 8.30
N ALA A 298 -5.72 10.67 8.74
CA ALA A 298 -5.59 9.36 8.11
C ALA A 298 -6.28 9.30 6.72
N TRP A 299 -7.43 9.95 6.57
CA TRP A 299 -8.14 10.02 5.29
C TRP A 299 -7.37 10.79 4.22
N THR A 300 -6.76 11.94 4.54
CA THR A 300 -5.97 12.72 3.58
C THR A 300 -4.77 11.95 3.04
N PHE A 301 -4.19 11.06 3.86
CA PHE A 301 -3.18 10.11 3.38
C PHE A 301 -3.74 9.16 2.32
N GLN A 302 -4.91 8.56 2.54
CA GLN A 302 -5.54 7.71 1.52
C GLN A 302 -5.78 8.49 0.23
N GLU A 303 -6.33 9.69 0.36
CA GLU A 303 -6.70 10.54 -0.78
C GLU A 303 -5.48 10.83 -1.67
N ASP A 304 -4.36 11.25 -1.07
CA ASP A 304 -3.09 11.45 -1.77
C ASP A 304 -2.50 10.14 -2.33
N HIS A 305 -2.48 9.10 -1.50
CA HIS A 305 -1.94 7.79 -1.88
C HIS A 305 -2.66 7.19 -3.09
N CYS A 306 -3.99 7.25 -3.10
CA CYS A 306 -4.84 6.66 -4.12
C CYS A 306 -4.94 7.54 -5.39
N ALA A 307 -4.91 8.88 -5.25
CA ALA A 307 -4.79 9.79 -6.39
C ALA A 307 -3.43 9.65 -7.11
N GLY A 308 -2.39 9.21 -6.40
CA GLY A 308 -1.09 8.91 -6.97
C GLY A 308 -0.47 10.13 -7.65
N ALA A 309 -0.03 9.98 -8.91
CA ALA A 309 0.63 11.06 -9.65
C ALA A 309 -0.28 12.24 -10.03
N ARG A 310 -1.61 12.10 -9.86
CA ARG A 310 -2.59 13.14 -10.20
C ARG A 310 -2.80 14.15 -9.08
N MET A 311 -2.50 13.79 -7.82
CA MET A 311 -2.72 14.68 -6.68
C MET A 311 -1.92 15.97 -6.80
N SER A 312 -2.62 17.10 -6.60
CA SER A 312 -2.03 18.43 -6.58
C SER A 312 -2.19 19.06 -5.20
N LEU A 313 -1.13 19.65 -4.65
CA LEU A 313 -1.17 20.44 -3.43
C LEU A 313 -1.45 21.89 -3.80
N LEU A 314 -2.47 22.49 -3.19
CA LEU A 314 -2.78 23.91 -3.30
C LEU A 314 -2.29 24.62 -2.03
N ILE A 315 -1.15 25.28 -2.17
CA ILE A 315 -0.40 25.91 -1.08
C ILE A 315 -0.67 27.42 -1.10
N PRO A 316 -1.15 28.02 0.00
CA PRO A 316 -1.42 29.44 0.02
C PRO A 316 -0.13 30.26 0.03
N VAL A 317 -0.15 31.38 -0.68
CA VAL A 317 0.96 32.33 -0.76
C VAL A 317 0.52 33.66 -0.16
N ALA A 318 1.28 34.18 0.79
CA ALA A 318 0.94 35.44 1.46
C ALA A 318 0.95 36.63 0.49
N GLU A 319 0.06 37.59 0.72
CA GLU A 319 0.05 38.87 0.00
C GLU A 319 1.36 39.62 0.29
N GLY A 320 2.23 39.72 -0.71
CA GLY A 320 3.56 40.33 -0.59
C GLY A 320 4.74 39.42 -0.94
N ALA A 321 4.55 38.11 -1.09
CA ALA A 321 5.62 37.17 -1.46
C ALA A 321 6.08 37.26 -2.95
N GLY A 322 5.68 38.31 -3.67
CA GLY A 322 6.14 38.59 -5.04
C GLY A 322 5.72 37.58 -6.11
N TRP A 323 4.73 36.72 -5.82
CA TRP A 323 4.32 35.66 -6.75
C TRP A 323 3.82 36.21 -8.09
N ARG A 324 4.31 35.62 -9.18
CA ARG A 324 3.82 35.85 -10.55
C ARG A 324 3.70 34.52 -11.28
N PRO A 325 2.69 34.33 -12.15
CA PRO A 325 2.59 33.18 -13.04
C PRO A 325 3.87 32.98 -13.84
N ARG A 326 4.55 31.83 -13.67
CA ARG A 326 5.80 31.51 -14.38
C ARG A 326 5.60 30.32 -15.32
N ARG A 327 5.49 30.60 -16.62
CA ARG A 327 5.33 29.60 -17.70
C ARG A 327 6.52 28.64 -17.88
N ARG A 328 7.67 28.88 -17.25
CA ARG A 328 8.94 28.16 -17.53
C ARG A 328 9.01 26.74 -16.93
N TYR A 329 8.03 26.30 -16.13
CA TYR A 329 8.20 25.14 -15.23
C TYR A 329 6.99 24.18 -15.19
N GLU A 330 6.36 23.94 -16.34
CA GLU A 330 5.14 23.11 -16.52
C GLU A 330 5.25 21.67 -15.95
N ARG A 331 6.46 21.15 -15.78
CA ARG A 331 6.67 19.80 -15.20
C ARG A 331 6.36 19.73 -13.70
N PHE A 332 6.60 20.81 -12.95
CA PHE A 332 6.46 20.83 -11.49
C PHE A 332 5.17 21.51 -11.05
N TRP A 333 4.75 22.51 -11.81
CA TRP A 333 3.50 23.24 -11.59
C TRP A 333 2.49 22.79 -12.63
N ARG A 334 1.37 22.26 -12.15
CA ARG A 334 0.19 22.08 -13.01
C ARG A 334 -0.43 23.47 -13.10
N THR A 335 -0.25 24.16 -14.22
CA THR A 335 -0.72 25.54 -14.38
C THR A 335 -2.22 25.58 -14.59
N GLY A 336 -2.96 25.76 -13.50
CA GLY A 336 -4.10 26.66 -13.46
C GLY A 336 -3.69 27.83 -12.57
N ASP A 337 -3.77 29.07 -13.06
CA ASP A 337 -3.45 30.26 -12.25
C ASP A 337 -4.56 30.44 -11.20
N VAL A 338 -4.49 29.66 -10.12
CA VAL A 338 -5.39 29.84 -8.98
C VAL A 338 -4.93 31.09 -8.22
N PRO A 339 -5.72 32.18 -8.18
CA PRO A 339 -5.27 33.42 -7.58
C PRO A 339 -4.91 33.26 -6.10
N GLY A 340 -3.70 33.69 -5.74
CA GLY A 340 -3.17 33.66 -4.37
C GLY A 340 -2.64 32.29 -3.91
N GLU A 341 -2.55 31.31 -4.81
CA GLU A 341 -2.23 29.93 -4.46
C GLU A 341 -1.18 29.33 -5.41
N LEU A 342 -0.36 28.43 -4.88
CA LEU A 342 0.63 27.67 -5.61
C LEU A 342 0.13 26.23 -5.78
N MET A 343 -0.12 25.81 -7.02
CA MET A 343 -0.55 24.44 -7.35
C MET A 343 0.64 23.56 -7.76
N VAL A 344 0.93 22.53 -6.97
CA VAL A 344 2.14 21.71 -7.07
C VAL A 344 1.79 20.24 -7.20
N SER A 345 2.52 19.48 -8.02
CA SER A 345 2.41 18.01 -8.00
C SER A 345 2.84 17.44 -6.64
N SER A 346 1.92 16.75 -5.95
CA SER A 346 2.20 16.10 -4.65
C SER A 346 3.37 15.12 -4.77
N VAL A 347 3.35 14.26 -5.79
CA VAL A 347 4.43 13.29 -6.01
C VAL A 347 5.79 13.95 -6.20
N GLU A 348 5.86 15.08 -6.91
CA GLU A 348 7.14 15.79 -7.05
C GLU A 348 7.56 16.49 -5.76
N PHE A 349 6.62 17.00 -4.96
CA PHE A 349 6.90 17.54 -3.62
C PHE A 349 7.48 16.45 -2.70
N HIS A 350 6.83 15.28 -2.60
CA HIS A 350 7.33 14.15 -1.81
C HIS A 350 8.74 13.72 -2.24
N LYS A 351 9.00 13.65 -3.56
CA LYS A 351 10.34 13.33 -4.08
C LYS A 351 11.37 14.40 -3.72
N ALA A 352 11.04 15.67 -3.90
CA ALA A 352 11.95 16.78 -3.63
C ALA A 352 12.28 16.88 -2.13
N ALA A 353 11.24 16.86 -1.28
CA ALA A 353 11.37 16.89 0.18
C ALA A 353 12.20 15.71 0.69
N THR A 354 11.87 14.48 0.27
CA THR A 354 12.61 13.28 0.70
C THR A 354 14.08 13.37 0.32
N ARG A 355 14.39 13.63 -0.97
CA ARG A 355 15.79 13.69 -1.44
C ARG A 355 16.57 14.80 -0.74
N PHE A 356 15.95 15.95 -0.53
CA PHE A 356 16.56 17.05 0.21
C PHE A 356 16.86 16.67 1.66
N CYS A 357 15.88 16.15 2.41
CA CYS A 357 16.07 15.77 3.81
C CYS A 357 17.13 14.66 3.98
N LEU A 358 17.19 13.69 3.06
CA LEU A 358 18.21 12.65 3.07
C LEU A 358 19.62 13.21 2.82
N ALA A 359 19.76 14.12 1.85
CA ALA A 359 21.03 14.77 1.54
C ALA A 359 21.46 15.73 2.66
N TYR A 360 20.52 16.49 3.22
CA TYR A 360 20.74 17.40 4.34
C TYR A 360 21.20 16.63 5.58
N SER A 361 20.52 15.52 5.92
CA SER A 361 20.86 14.68 7.08
C SER A 361 22.28 14.11 7.04
N ARG A 362 22.86 13.93 5.84
CA ARG A 362 24.23 13.43 5.63
C ARG A 362 25.27 14.54 5.53
N SER A 363 24.84 15.80 5.47
CA SER A 363 25.75 16.94 5.31
C SER A 363 26.43 17.31 6.62
N GLY A 364 27.56 18.02 6.53
CA GLY A 364 28.23 18.60 7.69
C GLY A 364 27.46 19.75 8.36
N PHE A 365 26.30 20.14 7.83
CA PHE A 365 25.49 21.22 8.40
C PHE A 365 24.63 20.79 9.59
N VAL A 366 24.42 19.48 9.76
CA VAL A 366 23.58 18.94 10.85
C VAL A 366 24.37 18.94 12.15
N ALA A 367 24.20 20.00 12.92
CA ALA A 367 24.93 20.20 14.16
C ALA A 367 24.18 19.64 15.39
N GLY A 368 22.84 19.56 15.33
CA GLY A 368 22.00 19.22 16.50
C GLY A 368 20.96 18.12 16.30
N ALA A 369 20.40 17.62 17.41
CA ALA A 369 19.31 16.63 17.41
C ALA A 369 18.01 17.19 16.80
N GLU A 370 17.74 18.48 16.98
CA GLU A 370 16.54 19.16 16.47
C GLU A 370 16.45 19.12 14.94
N GLU A 371 17.55 19.42 14.24
CA GLU A 371 17.58 19.41 12.77
C GLU A 371 17.36 18.00 12.19
N ARG A 372 17.89 16.98 12.88
CA ARG A 372 17.64 15.57 12.53
C ARG A 372 16.19 15.21 12.74
N GLU A 373 15.59 15.66 13.85
CA GLU A 373 14.18 15.43 14.13
C GLU A 373 13.28 16.13 13.10
N ALA A 374 13.58 17.38 12.74
CA ALA A 374 12.87 18.10 11.70
C ALA A 374 12.93 17.36 10.34
N CYS A 375 14.09 16.80 9.97
CA CYS A 375 14.19 15.97 8.77
C CYS A 375 13.36 14.69 8.87
N ARG A 376 13.39 14.01 10.03
CA ARG A 376 12.58 12.81 10.27
C ARG A 376 11.09 13.11 10.16
N GLU A 377 10.62 14.20 10.76
CA GLU A 377 9.23 14.62 10.71
C GLU A 377 8.76 14.96 9.29
N VAL A 378 9.57 15.71 8.52
CA VAL A 378 9.27 15.98 7.10
C VAL A 378 9.20 14.69 6.29
N VAL A 379 10.14 13.76 6.50
CA VAL A 379 10.16 12.47 5.80
C VAL A 379 9.02 11.55 6.26
N ARG A 380 8.60 11.63 7.52
CA ARG A 380 7.45 10.87 8.03
C ARG A 380 6.15 11.36 7.39
N LYS A 381 5.97 12.67 7.24
CA LYS A 381 4.75 13.27 6.69
C LYS A 381 4.71 13.25 5.16
N ALA A 382 5.81 13.64 4.51
CA ALA A 382 5.93 13.85 3.06
C ALA A 382 6.98 12.93 2.40
N GLY A 383 7.33 11.82 3.05
CA GLY A 383 8.25 10.83 2.52
C GLY A 383 7.71 10.14 1.27
N ARG A 384 8.60 9.73 0.38
CA ARG A 384 8.26 8.82 -0.73
C ARG A 384 8.86 7.45 -0.48
N TYR A 385 8.02 6.42 -0.43
CA TYR A 385 8.44 5.03 -0.19
C TYR A 385 9.58 4.55 -1.10
N SER A 386 9.59 4.94 -2.38
CA SER A 386 10.67 4.57 -3.30
C SER A 386 12.05 5.10 -2.92
N TYR A 387 12.12 6.06 -1.99
CA TYR A 387 13.36 6.60 -1.43
C TYR A 387 13.54 6.19 0.03
N THR A 388 12.46 6.11 0.83
CA THR A 388 12.56 5.74 2.25
C THR A 388 12.73 4.24 2.47
N ILE A 389 12.30 3.37 1.55
CA ILE A 389 12.64 1.92 1.57
C ILE A 389 14.15 1.71 1.53
N LEU A 390 14.87 2.61 0.88
CA LEU A 390 16.33 2.57 0.76
C LEU A 390 17.05 3.18 1.97
N TYR A 391 16.33 3.90 2.83
CA TYR A 391 16.92 4.65 3.94
C TYR A 391 16.71 3.97 5.31
N ASP A 392 15.82 2.99 5.40
CA ASP A 392 15.62 2.23 6.63
C ASP A 392 16.96 1.60 7.07
N GLY A 393 17.41 1.88 8.30
CA GLY A 393 18.82 1.80 8.72
C GLY A 393 19.48 0.42 8.59
N ALA A 394 18.70 -0.65 8.49
CA ALA A 394 19.20 -2.00 8.17
C ALA A 394 19.68 -2.11 6.71
N VAL A 395 19.07 -1.36 5.79
CA VAL A 395 19.38 -1.34 4.35
C VAL A 395 20.54 -0.41 4.05
N ALA A 396 20.83 0.62 4.86
CA ALA A 396 21.99 1.48 4.62
C ALA A 396 23.33 0.71 4.74
N ALA A 397 23.45 -0.20 5.71
CA ALA A 397 24.58 -1.10 5.85
C ALA A 397 24.65 -2.14 4.71
N ALA A 398 23.50 -2.69 4.31
CA ALA A 398 23.40 -3.62 3.19
C ALA A 398 23.64 -2.94 1.84
N ALA A 399 23.26 -1.67 1.67
CA ALA A 399 23.45 -0.86 0.46
C ALA A 399 24.90 -0.42 0.31
N ALA A 400 25.60 -0.12 1.41
CA ALA A 400 27.04 0.12 1.40
C ALA A 400 27.83 -1.16 1.02
N ALA A 401 27.42 -2.33 1.55
CA ALA A 401 28.00 -3.62 1.16
C ALA A 401 27.63 -4.02 -0.29
N ALA A 402 26.40 -3.76 -0.73
CA ALA A 402 25.93 -4.01 -2.10
C ALA A 402 26.62 -3.11 -3.13
N ALA A 403 26.92 -1.85 -2.78
CA ALA A 403 27.70 -0.94 -3.61
C ALA A 403 29.14 -1.41 -3.79
N ALA A 404 29.73 -2.05 -2.78
CA ALA A 404 31.05 -2.69 -2.89
C ALA A 404 31.03 -3.98 -3.75
N ALA A 405 29.86 -4.60 -3.91
CA ALA A 405 29.66 -5.85 -4.66
C ALA A 405 28.93 -5.66 -6.02
N GLY A 406 28.75 -4.41 -6.49
CA GLY A 406 28.11 -4.11 -7.78
C GLY A 406 26.61 -4.44 -7.87
N ALA A 407 25.89 -4.55 -6.73
CA ALA A 407 24.50 -4.96 -6.68
C ALA A 407 23.50 -3.78 -6.59
N THR A 408 22.40 -3.89 -7.36
CA THR A 408 21.27 -2.95 -7.40
C THR A 408 20.33 -3.09 -6.19
N MET A 409 19.75 -1.95 -5.78
CA MET A 409 18.79 -1.72 -4.69
C MET A 409 17.77 -2.84 -4.43
N ASP A 410 17.70 -3.33 -3.19
CA ASP A 410 16.83 -4.44 -2.80
C ASP A 410 15.50 -3.95 -2.20
N TYR A 411 14.39 -4.43 -2.75
CA TYR A 411 13.02 -4.12 -2.32
C TYR A 411 12.40 -5.39 -1.78
N SER A 412 12.69 -5.72 -0.51
CA SER A 412 12.40 -7.05 0.01
C SER A 412 11.17 -7.16 0.91
N ARG A 413 10.49 -6.05 1.24
CA ARG A 413 9.36 -6.02 2.18
C ARG A 413 8.03 -5.67 1.51
N SER A 414 6.93 -6.25 2.01
CA SER A 414 5.56 -5.85 1.65
C SER A 414 5.33 -4.35 1.92
N MET A 415 4.56 -3.71 1.04
CA MET A 415 4.16 -2.31 1.20
C MET A 415 3.10 -2.11 2.29
N THR A 416 2.34 -3.16 2.61
CA THR A 416 1.19 -3.12 3.51
C THR A 416 1.56 -2.71 4.93
N THR A 417 2.64 -3.25 5.49
CA THR A 417 3.05 -2.92 6.87
C THR A 417 3.42 -1.45 7.01
N ARG A 418 4.07 -0.86 6.00
CA ARG A 418 4.39 0.58 5.97
C ARG A 418 3.16 1.46 5.81
N ILE A 419 2.20 1.02 4.99
CA ILE A 419 0.91 1.70 4.85
C ILE A 419 0.19 1.70 6.19
N LEU A 420 0.12 0.57 6.89
CA LEU A 420 -0.50 0.45 8.19
C LEU A 420 0.19 1.34 9.26
N GLU A 421 1.52 1.35 9.31
CA GLU A 421 2.29 2.24 10.19
C GLU A 421 1.97 3.71 9.93
N ASP A 422 1.98 4.14 8.66
CA ASP A 422 1.69 5.54 8.29
C ASP A 422 0.26 5.94 8.62
N ILE A 423 -0.71 5.04 8.46
CA ILE A 423 -2.10 5.29 8.85
C ILE A 423 -2.21 5.34 10.39
N ALA A 424 -1.55 4.44 11.11
CA ALA A 424 -1.63 4.33 12.57
C ALA A 424 -1.07 5.57 13.29
N HIS A 425 -0.02 6.19 12.73
CA HIS A 425 0.55 7.44 13.22
C HIS A 425 -0.30 8.67 12.94
N ARG A 426 -1.34 8.55 12.11
CA ARG A 426 -2.25 9.63 11.75
C ARG A 426 -3.48 9.61 12.63
N ASN A 427 -4.03 10.79 12.89
CA ASN A 427 -5.23 10.92 13.67
C ASN A 427 -6.44 10.53 12.82
N ALA A 428 -6.98 9.33 13.09
CA ALA A 428 -8.28 8.91 12.59
C ALA A 428 -9.35 9.35 13.60
N ARG A 429 -10.33 10.14 13.15
CA ARG A 429 -11.43 10.61 13.99
C ARG A 429 -12.16 9.45 14.67
N PHE A 430 -12.37 8.38 13.91
CA PHE A 430 -12.87 7.11 14.41
C PHE A 430 -11.83 6.04 14.10
N ARG A 431 -11.37 5.31 15.11
CA ARG A 431 -10.39 4.23 14.93
C ARG A 431 -10.90 3.13 14.00
N ALA A 432 -12.21 2.94 13.89
CA ALA A 432 -12.82 2.03 12.93
C ALA A 432 -12.52 2.39 11.47
N ASP A 433 -12.28 3.66 11.15
CA ASP A 433 -11.93 4.13 9.81
C ASP A 433 -10.61 3.53 9.30
N LEU A 434 -9.77 3.00 10.20
CA LEU A 434 -8.53 2.32 9.82
C LEU A 434 -8.79 1.14 8.88
N LEU A 435 -9.90 0.41 9.05
CA LEU A 435 -10.24 -0.75 8.21
C LEU A 435 -10.51 -0.35 6.75
N PRO A 436 -11.43 0.59 6.42
CA PRO A 436 -11.63 1.06 5.05
C PRO A 436 -10.40 1.77 4.48
N ILE A 437 -9.67 2.56 5.28
CA ILE A 437 -8.47 3.27 4.81
C ILE A 437 -7.37 2.29 4.40
N ALA A 438 -7.03 1.32 5.27
CA ALA A 438 -6.04 0.30 4.96
C ALA A 438 -6.46 -0.53 3.74
N SER A 439 -7.72 -0.95 3.71
CA SER A 439 -8.34 -1.66 2.61
C SER A 439 -8.19 -0.95 1.24
N ASN A 440 -8.39 0.36 1.24
CA ASN A 440 -8.29 1.21 0.05
C ASN A 440 -6.84 1.43 -0.39
N CYS A 441 -5.95 1.78 0.54
CA CYS A 441 -4.53 2.00 0.26
C CYS A 441 -3.81 0.72 -0.19
N CYS A 442 -4.15 -0.41 0.42
CA CYS A 442 -3.59 -1.72 0.10
C CYS A 442 -4.29 -2.39 -1.09
N GLN A 443 -5.37 -1.82 -1.62
CA GLN A 443 -6.17 -2.46 -2.69
C GLN A 443 -6.61 -3.89 -2.30
N TYR A 444 -7.07 -4.05 -1.07
CA TYR A 444 -7.66 -5.30 -0.62
C TYR A 444 -8.93 -5.60 -1.42
N GLY A 445 -9.24 -6.89 -1.61
CA GLY A 445 -10.49 -7.34 -2.21
C GLY A 445 -11.54 -7.61 -1.12
N VAL A 446 -11.13 -8.29 -0.06
CA VAL A 446 -11.98 -8.52 1.12
C VAL A 446 -12.01 -7.25 1.96
N ARG A 447 -13.22 -6.90 2.39
CA ARG A 447 -13.58 -5.69 3.16
C ARG A 447 -14.39 -6.15 4.37
N LEU A 448 -14.32 -5.42 5.49
CA LEU A 448 -15.07 -5.74 6.70
C LEU A 448 -16.17 -4.69 6.95
N ASP A 449 -17.35 -5.14 7.37
CA ASP A 449 -18.53 -4.33 7.69
C ASP A 449 -18.29 -3.55 8.99
N THR A 450 -17.95 -2.28 8.83
CA THR A 450 -17.67 -1.37 9.94
C THR A 450 -18.92 -1.03 10.74
N ASN A 451 -20.09 -0.98 10.10
CA ASN A 451 -21.35 -0.70 10.77
C ASN A 451 -21.72 -1.82 11.76
N ARG A 452 -21.59 -3.08 11.35
CA ARG A 452 -21.82 -4.26 12.20
C ARG A 452 -20.72 -4.45 13.23
N LEU A 453 -19.45 -4.31 12.83
CA LEU A 453 -18.31 -4.43 13.76
C LEU A 453 -18.38 -3.39 14.88
N SER A 454 -18.82 -2.16 14.59
CA SER A 454 -18.96 -1.12 15.62
C SER A 454 -19.84 -1.56 16.80
N LYS A 455 -20.85 -2.39 16.51
CA LYS A 455 -21.83 -2.95 17.47
C LYS A 455 -21.39 -4.30 18.06
N ALA A 456 -20.33 -4.91 17.53
CA ALA A 456 -19.82 -6.20 17.95
C ALA A 456 -18.79 -6.10 19.09
N ASP A 457 -18.66 -7.17 19.87
CA ASP A 457 -17.65 -7.34 20.92
C ASP A 457 -16.35 -7.94 20.35
N VAL A 458 -15.80 -7.30 19.33
CA VAL A 458 -14.56 -7.72 18.66
C VAL A 458 -13.52 -6.60 18.80
N SER A 459 -12.24 -6.96 18.91
CA SER A 459 -11.15 -5.97 18.95
C SER A 459 -10.78 -5.50 17.54
N LEU A 460 -10.42 -4.22 17.42
CA LEU A 460 -9.95 -3.65 16.17
C LEU A 460 -8.62 -4.29 15.71
N ALA A 461 -7.75 -4.67 16.66
CA ALA A 461 -6.52 -5.39 16.35
C ALA A 461 -6.79 -6.76 15.71
N ALA A 462 -7.77 -7.53 16.21
CA ALA A 462 -8.21 -8.76 15.58
C ALA A 462 -8.83 -8.51 14.19
N CYS A 463 -9.60 -7.43 14.03
CA CYS A 463 -10.13 -7.03 12.73
C CYS A 463 -9.02 -6.69 11.72
N ILE A 464 -7.95 -5.99 12.15
CA ILE A 464 -6.78 -5.69 11.30
C ILE A 464 -6.06 -6.97 10.91
N LEU A 465 -5.86 -7.91 11.85
CA LEU A 465 -5.24 -9.21 11.57
C LEU A 465 -6.07 -10.04 10.59
N ALA A 466 -7.39 -10.15 10.83
CA ALA A 466 -8.32 -10.83 9.93
C ALA A 466 -8.30 -10.20 8.53
N LEU A 467 -8.39 -8.87 8.45
CA LEU A 467 -8.33 -8.14 7.18
C LEU A 467 -7.01 -8.41 6.43
N TRP A 468 -5.89 -8.47 7.15
CA TRP A 468 -4.56 -8.75 6.58
C TRP A 468 -4.47 -10.17 6.03
N LEU A 469 -4.91 -11.17 6.80
CA LEU A 469 -4.87 -12.59 6.41
C LEU A 469 -5.86 -12.92 5.30
N LEU A 470 -7.12 -12.47 5.40
CA LEU A 470 -8.18 -12.71 4.40
C LEU A 470 -7.85 -12.12 3.03
N ASN A 471 -6.97 -11.11 2.98
CA ASN A 471 -6.50 -10.55 1.73
C ASN A 471 -5.26 -11.24 1.17
N GLY A 472 -4.71 -12.24 1.88
CA GLY A 472 -3.62 -13.09 1.43
C GLY A 472 -2.23 -12.50 1.61
N GLU A 473 -2.04 -11.56 2.54
CA GLU A 473 -0.69 -11.10 2.83
C GLU A 473 0.21 -12.25 3.32
N ILE A 474 1.44 -12.28 2.81
CA ILE A 474 2.35 -13.42 2.99
C ILE A 474 3.23 -13.19 4.24
N TYR A 475 3.30 -14.20 5.10
CA TYR A 475 4.08 -14.21 6.34
C TYR A 475 5.16 -15.28 6.34
N LYS A 476 6.13 -15.10 7.23
CA LYS A 476 7.19 -16.06 7.57
C LYS A 476 6.65 -17.09 8.55
N SER A 477 6.92 -18.36 8.28
CA SER A 477 6.64 -19.42 9.25
C SER A 477 7.71 -19.55 10.32
N ARG A 478 8.91 -18.98 10.10
CA ARG A 478 10.00 -18.93 11.08
C ARG A 478 10.44 -17.49 11.28
N VAL A 479 10.44 -17.04 12.53
CA VAL A 479 10.88 -15.70 12.92
C VAL A 479 11.97 -15.78 13.97
N ARG A 480 12.78 -14.72 14.08
CA ARG A 480 13.87 -14.65 15.06
C ARG A 480 13.36 -14.39 16.48
N ALA A 481 12.21 -13.74 16.61
CA ALA A 481 11.60 -13.46 17.89
C ALA A 481 11.09 -14.75 18.54
N THR A 482 11.27 -14.85 19.85
CA THR A 482 10.69 -15.90 20.68
C THR A 482 9.18 -15.75 20.78
N LEU A 483 8.47 -16.81 21.16
CA LEU A 483 7.02 -16.77 21.35
C LEU A 483 6.60 -15.69 22.36
N ALA A 484 7.31 -15.59 23.48
CA ALA A 484 7.04 -14.60 24.52
C ALA A 484 7.23 -13.15 24.04
N GLU A 485 8.19 -12.90 23.14
CA GLU A 485 8.38 -11.60 22.52
C GLU A 485 7.24 -11.28 21.55
N LEU A 486 6.82 -12.24 20.72
CA LEU A 486 5.69 -12.06 19.80
C LEU A 486 4.38 -11.79 20.56
N GLU A 487 4.15 -12.51 21.65
CA GLU A 487 3.00 -12.34 22.52
C GLU A 487 2.91 -10.94 23.15
N ALA A 488 4.04 -10.30 23.41
CA ALA A 488 4.11 -8.97 24.00
C ALA A 488 3.93 -7.83 22.98
N MET A 489 4.01 -8.13 21.68
CA MET A 489 3.90 -7.13 20.61
C MET A 489 2.46 -6.67 20.43
N ASN A 490 2.28 -5.38 20.13
CA ASN A 490 1.01 -4.92 19.58
C ASN A 490 0.83 -5.39 18.12
N ILE A 491 -0.36 -5.19 17.55
CA ILE A 491 -0.67 -5.69 16.21
C ILE A 491 0.28 -5.18 15.12
N PHE A 492 0.74 -3.92 15.17
CA PHE A 492 1.60 -3.37 14.13
C PHE A 492 3.03 -3.92 14.23
N GLU A 493 3.55 -4.05 15.45
CA GLU A 493 4.84 -4.68 15.73
C GLU A 493 4.85 -6.15 15.31
N TYR A 494 3.78 -6.87 15.67
CA TYR A 494 3.59 -8.26 15.31
C TYR A 494 3.57 -8.47 13.79
N LEU A 495 2.71 -7.74 13.07
CA LEU A 495 2.63 -7.82 11.60
C LEU A 495 3.97 -7.50 10.93
N LYS A 496 4.71 -6.53 11.45
CA LYS A 496 6.05 -6.19 10.97
C LYS A 496 7.05 -7.32 11.20
N ALA A 497 6.98 -7.99 12.35
CA ALA A 497 7.86 -9.10 12.69
C ALA A 497 7.63 -10.33 11.79
N ILE A 498 6.36 -10.65 11.49
CA ILE A 498 5.98 -11.85 10.74
C ILE A 498 5.91 -11.66 9.23
N SER A 499 5.69 -10.44 8.72
CA SER A 499 5.59 -10.18 7.27
C SER A 499 6.82 -10.69 6.51
N LEU A 500 6.61 -11.26 5.33
CA LEU A 500 7.71 -11.68 4.47
C LEU A 500 8.59 -10.47 4.10
N ASP A 501 9.89 -10.61 4.32
CA ASP A 501 10.91 -9.57 4.12
C ASP A 501 12.03 -10.02 3.17
N SER A 502 11.79 -11.09 2.41
CA SER A 502 12.69 -11.68 1.42
C SER A 502 12.14 -11.63 -0.01
N PHE A 503 11.17 -10.74 -0.29
CA PHE A 503 10.64 -10.59 -1.64
C PHE A 503 11.75 -10.27 -2.65
N SER A 504 11.71 -10.92 -3.80
CA SER A 504 12.61 -10.64 -4.92
C SER A 504 11.78 -10.41 -6.17
N PRO A 505 11.19 -9.22 -6.35
CA PRO A 505 10.30 -8.95 -7.48
C PRO A 505 11.06 -9.18 -8.80
N PRO A 506 10.46 -9.86 -9.80
CA PRO A 506 11.13 -10.13 -11.08
C PRO A 506 11.35 -8.88 -11.94
N LEU A 507 10.78 -7.73 -11.53
CA LEU A 507 10.82 -6.45 -12.21
C LEU A 507 11.99 -5.56 -11.79
N GLN A 508 12.52 -4.74 -12.72
CA GLN A 508 13.40 -3.61 -12.40
C GLN A 508 12.66 -2.26 -12.28
N LYS A 509 11.59 -2.06 -13.06
CA LYS A 509 10.68 -0.90 -12.98
C LYS A 509 9.33 -1.39 -12.43
N GLY A 510 8.71 -0.66 -11.50
CA GLY A 510 7.40 -1.05 -10.94
C GLY A 510 7.43 -2.04 -9.76
N GLN A 511 8.61 -2.32 -9.19
CA GLN A 511 8.78 -3.21 -8.03
C GLN A 511 7.84 -2.90 -6.86
N LEU A 512 7.59 -1.63 -6.57
CA LEU A 512 6.65 -1.24 -5.52
C LEU A 512 5.20 -1.59 -5.83
N THR A 513 4.79 -1.51 -7.10
CA THR A 513 3.45 -1.90 -7.52
C THR A 513 3.28 -3.42 -7.39
N PHE A 514 4.32 -4.19 -7.71
CA PHE A 514 4.35 -5.63 -7.47
C PHE A 514 4.22 -5.95 -5.97
N LEU A 515 5.03 -5.30 -5.12
CA LEU A 515 5.00 -5.51 -3.66
C LEU A 515 3.72 -5.04 -2.98
N LYS A 516 2.88 -4.24 -3.64
CA LYS A 516 1.55 -3.89 -3.14
C LYS A 516 0.51 -4.98 -3.38
N SER A 517 0.75 -5.87 -4.35
CA SER A 517 -0.29 -6.78 -4.87
C SER A 517 0.09 -8.26 -4.70
N CYS A 518 1.32 -8.55 -4.29
CA CYS A 518 1.82 -9.90 -4.09
C CYS A 518 1.18 -10.56 -2.85
N ARG A 519 0.14 -11.36 -3.08
CA ARG A 519 -0.70 -11.98 -2.03
C ARG A 519 -1.18 -13.36 -2.47
N PHE A 520 -1.46 -14.24 -1.52
CA PHE A 520 -2.26 -15.43 -1.75
C PHE A 520 -3.62 -15.09 -2.38
N VAL A 521 -4.16 -16.05 -3.10
CA VAL A 521 -5.39 -15.92 -3.90
C VAL A 521 -6.48 -16.77 -3.28
N ASP A 522 -7.73 -16.34 -3.39
CA ASP A 522 -8.89 -17.12 -2.94
C ASP A 522 -8.79 -17.65 -1.50
N VAL A 523 -8.26 -16.78 -0.62
CA VAL A 523 -7.95 -17.13 0.76
C VAL A 523 -9.20 -17.37 1.60
N ARG A 524 -9.17 -18.44 2.40
CA ARG A 524 -10.08 -18.68 3.51
C ARG A 524 -9.29 -19.07 4.75
N LEU A 525 -9.74 -18.63 5.91
CA LEU A 525 -9.24 -19.06 7.21
C LEU A 525 -9.96 -20.34 7.61
N SER A 526 -9.20 -21.25 8.21
CA SER A 526 -9.66 -22.52 8.78
C SER A 526 -9.00 -22.74 10.13
N GLU A 527 -9.49 -23.69 10.93
CA GLU A 527 -8.88 -24.03 12.23
C GLU A 527 -7.38 -24.36 12.11
N ASN A 528 -6.96 -24.93 10.98
CA ASN A 528 -5.58 -25.37 10.75
C ASN A 528 -4.66 -24.31 10.12
N GLY A 529 -5.21 -23.18 9.68
CA GLY A 529 -4.44 -22.11 9.06
C GLY A 529 -5.14 -21.40 7.91
N VAL A 530 -4.34 -20.81 7.02
CA VAL A 530 -4.77 -20.04 5.85
C VAL A 530 -4.86 -20.96 4.63
N LEU A 531 -6.08 -21.31 4.25
CA LEU A 531 -6.39 -22.08 3.04
C LEU A 531 -6.26 -21.19 1.79
N THR A 532 -5.61 -21.69 0.75
CA THR A 532 -5.45 -21.07 -0.57
C THR A 532 -5.33 -22.16 -1.62
N SER A 533 -5.48 -21.81 -2.89
CA SER A 533 -5.29 -22.75 -4.01
C SER A 533 -4.06 -22.37 -4.84
N GLY A 534 -3.42 -23.37 -5.44
CA GLY A 534 -2.25 -23.19 -6.31
C GLY A 534 -1.61 -24.50 -6.77
N TRP A 535 -0.39 -24.42 -7.27
CA TRP A 535 0.39 -25.55 -7.76
C TRP A 535 1.58 -25.82 -6.84
N LEU A 536 1.79 -27.10 -6.54
CA LEU A 536 3.00 -27.57 -5.88
C LEU A 536 3.98 -28.17 -6.88
N TRP A 537 5.25 -27.86 -6.69
CA TRP A 537 6.34 -28.24 -7.57
C TRP A 537 7.42 -28.96 -6.78
N LYS A 538 7.77 -30.17 -7.20
CA LYS A 538 8.92 -30.88 -6.66
C LYS A 538 10.20 -30.45 -7.37
N LEU A 539 11.20 -30.03 -6.60
CA LEU A 539 12.47 -29.51 -7.12
C LEU A 539 13.61 -30.49 -6.84
N ASP A 540 13.82 -31.44 -7.74
CA ASP A 540 14.76 -32.56 -7.54
C ASP A 540 15.85 -32.67 -8.63
N ARG A 541 15.91 -31.68 -9.53
CA ARG A 541 16.96 -31.56 -10.56
C ARG A 541 17.50 -30.14 -10.60
N GLN A 542 18.78 -30.02 -10.95
CA GLN A 542 19.45 -28.74 -11.04
C GLN A 542 20.31 -28.62 -12.31
N VAL A 543 20.42 -27.40 -12.83
CA VAL A 543 21.25 -27.04 -13.98
C VAL A 543 22.16 -25.88 -13.57
N SER A 544 23.48 -26.07 -13.73
CA SER A 544 24.46 -25.00 -13.49
C SER A 544 24.63 -24.15 -14.75
N THR A 545 24.48 -22.83 -14.63
CA THR A 545 24.66 -21.90 -15.75
C THR A 545 26.03 -21.19 -15.73
N LYS A 546 26.98 -21.65 -14.90
CA LYS A 546 28.33 -21.07 -14.80
C LYS A 546 29.18 -21.24 -16.06
N ASP A 547 28.82 -22.20 -16.90
CA ASP A 547 29.51 -22.50 -18.16
C ASP A 547 29.48 -21.28 -19.13
N PRO A 548 30.62 -20.91 -19.73
CA PRO A 548 30.69 -19.83 -20.72
C PRO A 548 29.65 -19.91 -21.86
N LYS A 549 29.15 -21.10 -22.22
CA LYS A 549 28.11 -21.26 -23.26
C LYS A 549 26.84 -20.46 -22.98
N PHE A 550 26.55 -20.17 -21.71
CA PHE A 550 25.38 -19.39 -21.28
C PHE A 550 25.58 -17.87 -21.33
N ARG A 551 26.80 -17.41 -21.61
CA ARG A 551 27.12 -15.97 -21.74
C ARG A 551 26.95 -15.44 -23.17
N GLY A 552 26.43 -16.27 -24.08
CA GLY A 552 26.17 -15.92 -25.47
C GLY A 552 25.00 -14.95 -25.66
N PRO A 553 24.71 -14.56 -26.92
CA PRO A 553 23.66 -13.61 -27.24
C PRO A 553 22.24 -14.13 -26.96
N ASP A 554 22.05 -15.45 -26.82
CA ASP A 554 20.79 -16.09 -26.52
C ASP A 554 20.96 -17.15 -25.41
N PRO A 555 20.83 -16.75 -24.13
CA PRO A 555 20.97 -17.66 -23.00
C PRO A 555 19.87 -18.73 -22.94
N PHE A 556 18.69 -18.47 -23.51
CA PHE A 556 17.57 -19.41 -23.50
C PHE A 556 17.74 -20.53 -24.51
N ARG A 557 18.24 -20.23 -25.71
CA ARG A 557 18.61 -21.27 -26.67
C ARG A 557 19.69 -22.20 -26.12
N ALA A 558 20.70 -21.64 -25.45
CA ALA A 558 21.72 -22.43 -24.79
C ALA A 558 21.13 -23.34 -23.70
N LEU A 559 20.16 -22.82 -22.92
CA LEU A 559 19.42 -23.61 -21.93
C LEU A 559 18.55 -24.70 -22.56
N GLY A 560 17.82 -24.41 -23.64
CA GLY A 560 17.00 -25.39 -24.35
C GLY A 560 17.83 -26.57 -24.88
N VAL A 561 18.98 -26.30 -25.49
CA VAL A 561 19.93 -27.35 -25.93
C VAL A 561 20.44 -28.18 -24.76
N GLU A 562 20.78 -27.54 -23.65
CA GLU A 562 21.24 -28.26 -22.45
C GLU A 562 20.13 -29.13 -21.84
N LEU A 563 18.89 -28.64 -21.80
CA LEU A 563 17.75 -29.40 -21.30
C LEU A 563 17.47 -30.65 -22.14
N ARG A 564 17.54 -30.56 -23.48
CA ARG A 564 17.47 -31.73 -24.37
C ARG A 564 18.58 -32.73 -24.11
N ARG A 565 19.83 -32.24 -23.97
CA ARG A 565 20.98 -33.08 -23.64
C ARG A 565 20.79 -33.85 -22.33
N LEU A 566 20.05 -33.26 -21.38
CA LEU A 566 19.72 -33.86 -20.09
C LEU A 566 18.42 -34.69 -20.11
N GLY A 567 17.73 -34.79 -21.25
CA GLY A 567 16.51 -35.58 -21.43
C GLY A 567 15.21 -34.87 -21.05
N PHE A 568 15.22 -33.55 -20.87
CA PHE A 568 14.03 -32.75 -20.51
C PHE A 568 13.37 -32.13 -21.76
N GLU A 569 12.95 -32.99 -22.70
CA GLU A 569 12.43 -32.58 -24.02
C GLU A 569 11.19 -31.69 -23.93
N GLU A 570 10.24 -32.00 -23.04
CA GLU A 570 9.02 -31.21 -22.90
C GLU A 570 9.30 -29.79 -22.39
N LEU A 571 10.13 -29.66 -21.36
CA LEU A 571 10.54 -28.35 -20.84
C LEU A 571 11.30 -27.53 -21.89
N ALA A 572 12.16 -28.18 -22.66
CA ALA A 572 12.87 -27.54 -23.77
C ALA A 572 11.89 -27.07 -24.86
N GLY A 573 10.90 -27.90 -25.21
CA GLY A 573 9.83 -27.55 -26.15
C GLY A 573 8.96 -26.40 -25.67
N LEU A 574 8.60 -26.36 -24.38
CA LEU A 574 7.86 -25.26 -23.75
C LEU A 574 8.66 -23.94 -23.77
N LEU A 575 9.96 -24.00 -23.51
CA LEU A 575 10.83 -22.82 -23.61
C LEU A 575 10.93 -22.27 -25.05
N GLU A 576 10.95 -23.13 -26.06
CA GLU A 576 11.12 -22.71 -27.46
C GLU A 576 9.80 -22.25 -28.12
N SER A 577 8.69 -22.91 -27.78
CA SER A 577 7.36 -22.61 -28.33
C SER A 577 6.80 -21.28 -27.82
N ASN A 578 7.12 -20.90 -26.59
CA ASN A 578 6.63 -19.67 -25.98
C ASN A 578 7.42 -18.46 -26.49
N GLY A 579 6.80 -17.61 -27.33
CA GLY A 579 7.44 -16.46 -27.99
C GLY A 579 7.98 -15.36 -27.06
N TYR A 580 7.84 -15.49 -25.74
CA TYR A 580 8.29 -14.51 -24.74
C TYR A 580 9.78 -14.17 -24.80
N PHE A 581 10.59 -15.02 -25.44
CA PHE A 581 12.05 -14.90 -25.50
C PHE A 581 12.56 -14.20 -26.76
N ARG A 582 11.74 -14.05 -27.82
CA ARG A 582 12.18 -13.52 -29.12
C ARG A 582 12.46 -12.00 -29.15
N HIS A 583 11.99 -11.24 -28.16
CA HIS A 583 12.07 -9.76 -28.15
C HIS A 583 12.75 -9.13 -26.93
N VAL A 584 13.50 -9.90 -26.13
CA VAL A 584 14.14 -9.37 -24.91
C VAL A 584 15.23 -8.31 -25.20
N LYS A 585 15.62 -8.12 -26.47
CA LYS A 585 16.75 -7.25 -26.84
C LYS A 585 16.43 -5.85 -27.38
N GLU A 586 15.21 -5.49 -27.76
CA GLU A 586 15.03 -4.27 -28.59
C GLU A 586 13.98 -3.21 -28.20
N HIS A 587 13.17 -3.36 -27.15
CA HIS A 587 12.27 -2.26 -26.77
C HIS A 587 12.32 -1.94 -25.28
N GLU A 588 13.20 -1.01 -24.91
CA GLU A 588 13.06 -0.22 -23.68
C GLU A 588 12.04 0.93 -23.83
N GLU A 589 11.43 1.13 -25.02
CA GLU A 589 10.61 2.32 -25.33
C GLU A 589 9.26 2.09 -26.05
N ASP A 590 8.81 0.87 -26.37
CA ASP A 590 7.44 0.71 -26.93
C ASP A 590 6.36 0.65 -25.83
N GLU A 591 5.90 1.83 -25.44
CA GLU A 591 4.51 1.99 -25.03
C GLU A 591 3.61 1.76 -26.26
N ARG A 592 2.74 0.74 -26.21
CA ARG A 592 1.47 0.58 -26.97
C ARG A 592 1.44 -0.25 -28.27
N THR A 593 1.88 -1.50 -28.26
CA THR A 593 1.34 -2.47 -29.25
C THR A 593 1.02 -3.82 -28.61
N GLY A 594 -0.28 -4.08 -28.44
CA GLY A 594 -0.85 -5.38 -28.02
C GLY A 594 -1.37 -5.39 -26.58
N CYS A 595 -2.65 -5.72 -26.40
CA CYS A 595 -3.21 -6.07 -25.10
C CYS A 595 -2.72 -7.48 -24.74
N ASP A 596 -1.46 -7.61 -24.35
CA ASP A 596 -0.93 -8.84 -23.77
C ASP A 596 -1.81 -9.21 -22.57
N SER A 597 -2.15 -10.49 -22.41
CA SER A 597 -2.86 -10.90 -21.20
C SER A 597 -1.97 -10.66 -19.98
N PRO A 598 -2.52 -10.42 -18.79
CA PRO A 598 -1.68 -10.17 -17.63
C PRO A 598 -0.86 -11.41 -17.20
N ALA A 599 -1.28 -12.63 -17.58
CA ALA A 599 -0.44 -13.84 -17.57
C ALA A 599 0.81 -13.71 -18.46
N ASP A 600 0.63 -13.26 -19.71
CA ASP A 600 1.73 -13.09 -20.67
C ASP A 600 2.72 -12.03 -20.18
N THR A 601 2.20 -10.96 -19.57
CA THR A 601 3.00 -9.91 -18.94
C THR A 601 3.88 -10.50 -17.85
N TYR A 602 3.30 -11.30 -16.95
CA TYR A 602 4.03 -11.96 -15.88
C TYR A 602 5.09 -12.95 -16.41
N LEU A 603 4.71 -13.83 -17.35
CA LEU A 603 5.62 -14.81 -17.96
C LEU A 603 6.80 -14.13 -18.67
N ARG A 604 6.55 -12.99 -19.34
CA ARG A 604 7.61 -12.17 -19.94
C ARG A 604 8.54 -11.59 -18.88
N MET A 605 8.00 -11.12 -17.76
CA MET A 605 8.80 -10.57 -16.66
C MET A 605 9.70 -11.62 -16.01
N THR A 606 9.17 -12.83 -15.76
CA THR A 606 9.96 -13.92 -15.17
C THR A 606 10.93 -14.54 -16.14
N ALA A 607 10.58 -14.62 -17.42
CA ALA A 607 11.53 -14.92 -18.48
C ALA A 607 12.71 -13.94 -18.44
N GLN A 608 12.48 -12.62 -18.47
CA GLN A 608 13.56 -11.64 -18.39
C GLN A 608 14.45 -11.81 -17.14
N ASN A 609 13.84 -12.08 -15.98
CA ASN A 609 14.59 -12.33 -14.74
C ASN A 609 15.42 -13.62 -14.80
N LEU A 610 14.87 -14.69 -15.38
CA LEU A 610 15.55 -15.95 -15.62
C LEU A 610 16.75 -15.76 -16.56
N GLY A 611 16.57 -15.06 -17.68
CA GLY A 611 17.64 -14.78 -18.65
C GLY A 611 18.82 -14.04 -18.02
N ARG A 612 18.54 -13.02 -17.21
CA ARG A 612 19.58 -12.30 -16.45
C ARG A 612 20.30 -13.20 -15.46
N SER A 613 19.58 -14.13 -14.83
CA SER A 613 20.14 -15.07 -13.85
C SER A 613 21.03 -16.13 -14.50
N ILE A 614 20.65 -16.60 -15.69
CA ILE A 614 21.48 -17.50 -16.53
C ILE A 614 22.81 -16.82 -16.88
N VAL A 615 22.77 -15.57 -17.38
CA VAL A 615 23.98 -14.83 -17.75
C VAL A 615 24.90 -14.58 -16.53
N LYS A 616 24.31 -14.43 -15.34
CA LYS A 616 25.04 -14.30 -14.07
C LYS A 616 25.59 -15.61 -13.52
N GLY A 617 25.29 -16.76 -14.14
CA GLY A 617 25.78 -18.06 -13.71
C GLY A 617 25.05 -18.64 -12.49
N HIS A 618 23.80 -18.22 -12.24
CA HIS A 618 23.00 -18.79 -11.15
C HIS A 618 22.61 -20.25 -11.43
N THR A 619 22.51 -21.06 -10.38
CA THR A 619 21.95 -22.42 -10.50
C THR A 619 20.46 -22.33 -10.80
N LEU A 620 19.93 -23.23 -11.62
CA LEU A 620 18.50 -23.37 -11.88
C LEU A 620 18.01 -24.68 -11.29
N PHE A 621 16.81 -24.69 -10.71
CA PHE A 621 16.11 -25.89 -10.25
C PHE A 621 14.97 -26.19 -11.21
N LEU A 622 14.79 -27.45 -11.59
CA LEU A 622 13.70 -27.87 -12.45
C LEU A 622 12.54 -28.37 -11.59
N GLY A 623 11.35 -27.89 -11.88
CA GLY A 623 10.12 -28.28 -11.20
C GLY A 623 9.26 -29.19 -12.06
N ARG A 624 8.81 -30.29 -11.48
CA ARG A 624 7.68 -31.09 -11.95
C ARG A 624 6.51 -30.88 -11.00
N LEU A 625 5.29 -30.94 -11.52
CA LEU A 625 4.09 -30.87 -10.69
C LEU A 625 4.12 -32.01 -9.65
N TRP A 626 3.54 -31.73 -8.49
CA TRP A 626 3.52 -32.64 -7.36
C TRP A 626 2.12 -32.68 -6.76
N ASP A 627 1.55 -33.87 -6.67
CA ASP A 627 0.21 -34.17 -6.14
C ASP A 627 0.14 -34.19 -4.60
N GLY A 628 1.24 -33.84 -3.94
CA GLY A 628 1.35 -33.83 -2.48
C GLY A 628 1.52 -35.21 -1.84
N GLN A 629 1.51 -36.31 -2.60
CA GLN A 629 1.64 -37.68 -2.08
C GLN A 629 3.11 -38.09 -1.88
N ARG A 630 3.35 -39.09 -1.01
CA ARG A 630 4.69 -39.67 -0.81
C ARG A 630 5.13 -40.43 -2.07
N ASP A 631 6.45 -40.49 -2.29
CA ASP A 631 7.15 -41.06 -3.47
C ASP A 631 6.94 -42.57 -3.72
N ASP A 632 5.92 -43.19 -3.15
CA ASP A 632 5.74 -44.66 -3.18
C ASP A 632 5.22 -45.17 -4.54
N ASP A 633 4.65 -44.31 -5.39
CA ASP A 633 4.19 -44.70 -6.73
C ASP A 633 5.23 -44.39 -7.82
N LYS A 634 5.96 -45.45 -8.22
CA LYS A 634 6.93 -45.45 -9.34
C LYS A 634 6.30 -45.35 -10.73
N GLN A 635 5.02 -45.00 -10.84
CA GLN A 635 4.30 -45.06 -12.12
C GLN A 635 4.07 -43.64 -12.64
N THR A 636 4.86 -43.29 -13.66
CA THR A 636 4.83 -42.03 -14.44
C THR A 636 5.07 -40.76 -13.63
N SER A 637 6.35 -40.42 -13.39
CA SER A 637 6.71 -39.06 -12.98
C SER A 637 6.19 -38.07 -14.01
N GLU A 638 5.38 -37.11 -13.56
CA GLU A 638 4.99 -35.96 -14.38
C GLU A 638 6.24 -35.28 -14.98
N PRO A 639 6.11 -34.70 -16.18
CA PRO A 639 7.21 -34.03 -16.85
C PRO A 639 7.63 -32.75 -16.10
N TYR A 640 8.86 -32.33 -16.32
CA TYR A 640 9.32 -31.03 -15.83
C TYR A 640 8.71 -29.92 -16.68
N THR A 641 7.99 -29.00 -16.04
CA THR A 641 7.28 -27.89 -16.70
C THR A 641 7.49 -26.57 -15.96
N ALA A 642 8.47 -26.49 -15.06
CA ALA A 642 8.87 -25.24 -14.40
C ALA A 642 10.39 -25.13 -14.19
N ILE A 643 10.87 -23.89 -14.10
CA ILE A 643 12.28 -23.55 -13.84
C ILE A 643 12.34 -22.49 -12.73
N PHE A 644 13.00 -22.80 -11.63
CA PHE A 644 13.21 -21.92 -10.50
C PHE A 644 14.67 -21.48 -10.41
N ILE A 645 14.92 -20.31 -9.86
CA ILE A 645 16.26 -19.73 -9.75
C ILE A 645 16.84 -20.10 -8.39
N GLY A 646 17.88 -20.94 -8.38
CA GLY A 646 18.65 -21.33 -7.21
C GLY A 646 19.49 -20.18 -6.68
N GLY A 647 19.40 -19.96 -5.36
CA GLY A 647 19.51 -18.65 -4.73
C GLY A 647 20.81 -17.86 -4.88
N ARG A 648 20.75 -16.59 -4.46
CA ARG A 648 21.88 -15.91 -3.81
C ARG A 648 22.25 -16.73 -2.57
N GLU A 649 23.54 -17.00 -2.37
CA GLU A 649 24.07 -17.32 -1.05
C GLU A 649 23.77 -16.12 -0.13
N VAL A 650 22.68 -16.17 0.63
CA VAL A 650 22.63 -15.41 1.88
C VAL A 650 23.41 -16.28 2.84
N GLN A 651 24.68 -15.95 3.06
CA GLN A 651 25.44 -16.52 4.17
C GLN A 651 24.62 -16.29 5.44
N GLU A 652 24.12 -17.38 6.02
CA GLU A 652 23.72 -17.40 7.42
C GLU A 652 24.95 -16.95 8.20
N ARG A 653 24.87 -15.76 8.81
CA ARG A 653 25.89 -15.32 9.76
C ARG A 653 25.69 -16.12 11.02
N ASP A 654 26.43 -17.20 11.16
CA ASP A 654 26.66 -17.82 12.46
C ASP A 654 27.28 -16.79 13.39
N GLY A 655 26.54 -16.45 14.44
CA GLY A 655 27.01 -15.67 15.57
C GLY A 655 27.96 -16.52 16.41
N SER A 656 29.21 -16.66 15.97
CA SER A 656 30.29 -17.09 16.86
C SER A 656 30.88 -15.86 17.54
N VAL A 657 30.66 -15.78 18.84
CA VAL A 657 31.20 -14.77 19.75
C VAL A 657 32.72 -14.93 19.81
N ALA A 658 33.44 -14.20 18.96
CA ALA A 658 34.88 -14.05 19.07
C ALA A 658 35.19 -13.02 20.16
N SER A 659 35.46 -13.54 21.35
CA SER A 659 36.06 -12.83 22.49
C SER A 659 37.28 -12.01 22.04
N THR A 660 37.19 -10.70 22.24
CA THR A 660 38.27 -9.73 22.16
C THR A 660 39.51 -10.19 22.93
N LYS A 661 40.64 -10.33 22.24
CA LYS A 661 41.97 -10.24 22.86
C LYS A 661 42.83 -9.23 22.09
N SER A 662 43.13 -8.16 22.81
CA SER A 662 44.04 -7.08 22.50
C SER A 662 45.44 -7.60 22.17
N SER A 663 46.02 -7.13 21.06
CA SER A 663 47.46 -7.24 20.79
C SER A 663 48.09 -5.85 20.80
N GLY A 664 49.04 -5.63 21.71
CA GLY A 664 49.82 -4.41 21.81
C GLY A 664 51.16 -4.61 22.49
N ARG A 665 52.14 -5.10 21.70
CA ARG A 665 53.59 -4.83 21.74
C ARG A 665 54.50 -5.54 22.77
N GLY A 666 55.69 -5.89 22.26
CA GLY A 666 56.92 -6.23 23.00
C GLY A 666 57.41 -7.65 22.67
N ALA A 667 58.11 -7.89 21.55
CA ALA A 667 59.55 -7.72 21.33
C ALA A 667 60.44 -8.70 22.11
N SER A 668 61.39 -9.28 21.35
CA SER A 668 62.71 -9.81 21.78
C SER A 668 62.87 -11.32 22.06
N CYS A 669 63.44 -11.97 21.05
CA CYS A 669 64.67 -12.79 21.09
C CYS A 669 64.72 -14.19 21.73
N ALA A 670 65.31 -15.08 20.92
CA ALA A 670 66.35 -16.07 21.25
C ALA A 670 65.96 -17.57 21.39
N ARG A 671 66.37 -18.31 20.33
CA ARG A 671 67.27 -19.51 20.32
C ARG A 671 66.80 -20.87 20.88
N GLU A 672 67.43 -21.89 20.26
CA GLU A 672 67.50 -23.34 20.59
C GLU A 672 66.28 -24.18 20.16
N SER A 673 66.30 -24.96 19.07
CA SER A 673 67.09 -26.14 18.63
C SER A 673 66.63 -27.49 19.20
N CYS A 674 66.30 -28.41 18.26
CA CYS A 674 66.18 -29.88 18.40
C CYS A 674 64.98 -30.35 19.22
N SER A 675 64.24 -31.43 18.95
CA SER A 675 64.23 -32.53 17.97
C SER A 675 62.97 -33.33 18.40
N GLU A 676 62.11 -33.81 17.51
CA GLU A 676 61.93 -35.23 17.18
C GLU A 676 60.47 -35.39 16.75
N SER A 677 60.22 -36.11 15.66
CA SER A 677 58.89 -36.64 15.31
C SER A 677 58.66 -37.95 16.05
N PRO A 678 57.40 -38.31 16.35
CA PRO A 678 56.79 -39.34 15.51
C PRO A 678 55.31 -39.10 15.17
N ALA A 679 54.92 -39.74 14.07
CA ALA A 679 53.64 -39.66 13.36
C ALA A 679 52.39 -40.09 14.15
N MET A 680 51.21 -39.60 13.72
CA MET A 680 49.87 -40.25 13.68
C MET A 680 48.81 -39.20 13.20
N PRO A 681 47.57 -39.59 12.83
CA PRO A 681 47.07 -40.17 11.57
C PRO A 681 46.28 -39.13 10.70
N PRO A 682 45.77 -39.45 9.50
CA PRO A 682 45.10 -38.45 8.65
C PRO A 682 43.70 -38.14 9.18
N LEU A 683 43.45 -36.87 9.51
CA LEU A 683 42.11 -36.34 9.78
C LEU A 683 41.27 -36.33 8.50
N THR A 684 40.15 -37.04 8.58
CA THR A 684 39.03 -37.03 7.65
C THR A 684 38.63 -35.60 7.28
N GLN A 685 38.61 -35.30 5.97
CA GLN A 685 37.97 -34.12 5.42
C GLN A 685 36.47 -34.22 5.68
N GLU A 686 35.98 -33.46 6.66
CA GLU A 686 34.56 -33.12 6.76
C GLU A 686 34.19 -32.29 5.52
N THR A 687 33.51 -32.95 4.59
CA THR A 687 32.82 -32.32 3.48
C THR A 687 31.81 -31.31 4.01
N VAL A 688 32.07 -30.03 3.76
CA VAL A 688 31.10 -28.94 3.91
C VAL A 688 29.82 -29.31 3.16
N PRO A 689 28.63 -29.31 3.79
CA PRO A 689 27.40 -29.69 3.11
C PRO A 689 27.03 -28.62 2.08
N SER A 690 26.76 -29.07 0.86
CA SER A 690 26.19 -28.24 -0.20
C SER A 690 24.84 -27.67 0.25
N PRO A 691 24.42 -26.47 -0.17
CA PRO A 691 23.13 -25.91 0.21
C PRO A 691 22.01 -26.85 -0.24
N SER A 692 21.22 -27.34 0.71
CA SER A 692 20.13 -28.27 0.46
C SER A 692 19.13 -27.69 -0.54
N LEU A 693 18.74 -28.52 -1.52
CA LEU A 693 17.68 -28.19 -2.47
C LEU A 693 16.41 -27.85 -1.67
N PRO A 694 15.73 -26.71 -1.92
CA PRO A 694 14.37 -26.54 -1.42
C PRO A 694 13.55 -27.67 -2.06
N ALA A 695 13.02 -28.60 -1.25
CA ALA A 695 12.41 -29.81 -1.80
C ALA A 695 11.14 -29.50 -2.63
N VAL A 696 10.43 -28.43 -2.27
CA VAL A 696 9.13 -28.07 -2.85
C VAL A 696 9.02 -26.56 -3.05
N ALA A 697 8.40 -26.15 -4.15
CA ALA A 697 7.92 -24.79 -4.37
C ALA A 697 6.40 -24.75 -4.50
N PHE A 698 5.79 -23.69 -4.00
CA PHE A 698 4.38 -23.38 -4.19
C PHE A 698 4.26 -22.16 -5.09
N THR A 699 3.40 -22.24 -6.10
CA THR A 699 3.05 -21.09 -6.92
C THR A 699 1.55 -20.92 -6.99
N ALA A 700 1.05 -19.69 -7.00
CA ALA A 700 -0.35 -19.41 -7.22
C ALA A 700 -0.51 -18.21 -8.14
N TRP A 701 -1.61 -18.18 -8.88
CA TRP A 701 -1.92 -17.10 -9.81
C TRP A 701 -3.43 -16.90 -9.92
N SER A 702 -3.90 -15.67 -9.70
CA SER A 702 -5.30 -15.33 -9.95
C SER A 702 -5.49 -14.87 -11.40
N GLY A 703 -5.72 -15.82 -12.31
CA GLY A 703 -6.13 -15.52 -13.68
C GLY A 703 -7.61 -15.25 -13.82
N ARG A 704 -8.13 -14.17 -13.24
CA ARG A 704 -9.57 -13.88 -13.30
C ARG A 704 -9.94 -13.33 -14.70
N SER A 705 -10.95 -13.93 -15.32
CA SER A 705 -11.39 -13.65 -16.69
C SER A 705 -11.90 -12.22 -16.86
N GLN A 706 -11.77 -11.68 -18.08
CA GLN A 706 -12.32 -10.39 -18.52
C GLN A 706 -13.83 -10.21 -18.26
N ASP A 707 -14.59 -11.31 -18.11
CA ASP A 707 -16.05 -11.30 -17.99
C ASP A 707 -16.59 -11.00 -16.58
N ASP A 708 -15.73 -10.81 -15.58
CA ASP A 708 -16.19 -10.44 -14.24
C ASP A 708 -16.36 -8.90 -14.16
N ASP A 709 -17.55 -8.41 -14.51
CA ASP A 709 -18.04 -7.01 -14.42
C ASP A 709 -17.86 -6.35 -13.02
N ARG A 710 -17.32 -7.10 -12.05
CA ARG A 710 -17.06 -6.71 -10.66
C ARG A 710 -15.81 -5.83 -10.46
N ASN A 711 -14.96 -5.64 -11.47
CA ASN A 711 -13.64 -5.04 -11.28
C ASN A 711 -13.30 -3.93 -12.30
N ILE A 712 -13.63 -2.68 -11.96
CA ILE A 712 -12.96 -1.54 -12.60
C ILE A 712 -11.52 -1.49 -12.10
N GLU A 713 -10.60 -1.87 -12.98
CA GLU A 713 -9.22 -1.38 -12.99
C GLU A 713 -8.50 -1.47 -11.62
N GLU A 714 -8.62 -2.62 -10.94
CA GLU A 714 -7.54 -3.05 -10.06
C GLU A 714 -6.30 -3.16 -10.94
N SER A 715 -5.18 -2.56 -10.52
CA SER A 715 -3.94 -2.61 -11.30
C SER A 715 -3.64 -4.08 -11.58
N GLN A 716 -3.79 -4.46 -12.84
CA GLN A 716 -3.68 -5.79 -13.44
C GLN A 716 -2.24 -6.34 -13.39
N ILE A 717 -1.56 -6.18 -12.25
CA ILE A 717 -0.51 -7.11 -11.89
C ILE A 717 -1.24 -8.20 -11.13
N ASP A 718 -1.65 -9.23 -11.86
CA ASP A 718 -2.26 -10.43 -11.31
C ASP A 718 -1.47 -10.90 -10.08
N LYS A 719 -2.20 -11.36 -9.06
CA LYS A 719 -1.61 -11.84 -7.81
C LYS A 719 -0.84 -13.13 -8.10
N TYR A 720 0.44 -12.98 -8.35
CA TYR A 720 1.36 -14.10 -8.50
C TYR A 720 2.15 -14.32 -7.22
N VAL A 721 2.19 -15.57 -6.78
CA VAL A 721 2.98 -16.02 -5.64
C VAL A 721 3.94 -17.10 -6.09
N SER A 722 5.19 -17.05 -5.63
CA SER A 722 6.15 -18.15 -5.80
C SER A 722 7.10 -18.25 -4.63
N LEU A 723 6.92 -19.32 -3.87
CA LEU A 723 7.55 -19.53 -2.58
C LEU A 723 8.27 -20.88 -2.60
N ALA A 724 9.46 -20.92 -2.02
CA ALA A 724 9.97 -22.17 -1.48
C ALA A 724 9.17 -22.46 -0.19
N VAL A 725 8.69 -23.70 -0.07
CA VAL A 725 7.86 -24.12 1.07
C VAL A 725 8.40 -25.40 1.69
N GLU A 726 8.17 -25.55 2.98
CA GLU A 726 8.27 -26.83 3.68
C GLU A 726 6.87 -27.42 3.74
N VAL A 727 6.77 -28.74 3.53
CA VAL A 727 5.50 -29.46 3.61
C VAL A 727 5.49 -30.24 4.90
N ASP A 728 4.48 -30.02 5.72
CA ASP A 728 4.30 -30.77 6.96
C ASP A 728 3.89 -32.22 6.63
N GLU A 729 4.30 -33.17 7.47
CA GLU A 729 3.93 -34.58 7.26
C GLU A 729 2.43 -34.79 7.52
N GLU A 730 1.87 -33.99 8.42
CA GLU A 730 0.46 -34.02 8.77
C GLU A 730 -0.37 -33.23 7.76
N ARG A 731 -1.41 -33.90 7.23
CA ARG A 731 -2.41 -33.27 6.36
C ARG A 731 -3.59 -32.82 7.19
N ALA A 732 -4.00 -31.57 7.03
CA ALA A 732 -5.23 -31.06 7.62
C ALA A 732 -6.42 -31.47 6.74
N ASN A 733 -7.24 -32.42 7.18
CA ASN A 733 -8.39 -32.93 6.40
C ASN A 733 -8.01 -33.44 5.00
N GLY A 734 -6.83 -34.07 4.87
CA GLY A 734 -6.32 -34.56 3.59
C GLY A 734 -5.65 -33.49 2.70
N ILE A 735 -5.68 -32.22 3.11
CA ILE A 735 -5.04 -31.09 2.43
C ILE A 735 -3.59 -30.93 2.94
N PRO A 736 -2.59 -30.76 2.04
CA PRO A 736 -1.20 -30.50 2.45
C PRO A 736 -1.07 -29.22 3.29
N VAL A 737 -0.33 -29.31 4.39
CA VAL A 737 0.00 -28.15 5.23
C VAL A 737 1.39 -27.63 4.86
N LEU A 738 1.49 -26.34 4.59
CA LEU A 738 2.70 -25.68 4.11
C LEU A 738 3.23 -24.66 5.11
N ARG A 739 4.55 -24.52 5.14
CA ARG A 739 5.25 -23.45 5.86
C ARG A 739 6.08 -22.63 4.88
N THR A 740 5.92 -21.31 4.92
CA THR A 740 6.67 -20.36 4.08
C THR A 740 8.12 -20.34 4.51
N ASN A 741 9.02 -20.63 3.56
CA ASN A 741 10.47 -20.49 3.76
C ASN A 741 10.97 -19.15 3.20
N ARG A 742 10.93 -18.99 1.86
CA ARG A 742 11.41 -17.77 1.19
C ARG A 742 10.74 -17.54 -0.15
N TRP A 743 10.83 -16.31 -0.66
CA TRP A 743 10.51 -16.03 -2.06
C TRP A 743 11.44 -16.80 -2.99
N LEU A 744 10.87 -17.44 -4.02
CA LEU A 744 11.62 -18.20 -5.02
C LEU A 744 11.16 -17.78 -6.40
N ASN A 745 11.99 -17.08 -7.16
CA ASN A 745 11.63 -16.71 -8.53
C ASN A 745 11.62 -17.95 -9.42
N GLY A 746 10.57 -18.11 -10.23
CA GLY A 746 10.46 -19.18 -11.19
C GLY A 746 9.64 -18.79 -12.41
N LEU A 747 9.90 -19.48 -13.51
CA LEU A 747 9.09 -19.50 -14.71
C LEU A 747 8.34 -20.83 -14.73
N CYS A 748 7.02 -20.78 -14.65
CA CYS A 748 6.17 -21.97 -14.56
C CYS A 748 5.20 -22.00 -15.73
N PHE A 749 5.09 -23.13 -16.40
CA PHE A 749 4.13 -23.35 -17.48
C PHE A 749 2.90 -24.04 -16.89
N PHE A 750 1.87 -23.25 -16.54
CA PHE A 750 0.69 -23.74 -15.82
C PHE A 750 -0.21 -24.62 -16.69
N SER A 751 -0.73 -25.70 -16.11
CA SER A 751 -1.94 -26.39 -16.58
C SER A 751 -3.09 -26.08 -15.60
N ARG A 752 -4.23 -25.61 -16.12
CA ARG A 752 -5.41 -25.26 -15.29
C ARG A 752 -6.02 -26.47 -14.57
N GLU A 753 -5.76 -27.68 -15.05
CA GLU A 753 -6.30 -28.92 -14.46
C GLU A 753 -5.54 -29.38 -13.20
N ALA A 754 -4.43 -28.71 -12.85
CA ALA A 754 -3.50 -29.16 -11.81
C ALA A 754 -3.49 -28.29 -10.53
N GLU A 755 -4.41 -27.34 -10.39
CA GLU A 755 -4.52 -26.54 -9.17
C GLU A 755 -5.07 -27.38 -8.00
N MET A 756 -4.51 -27.20 -6.81
CA MET A 756 -4.94 -27.88 -5.59
C MET A 756 -5.07 -26.92 -4.40
N ASP A 757 -5.95 -27.29 -3.48
CA ASP A 757 -6.06 -26.63 -2.19
C ASP A 757 -4.87 -27.00 -1.30
N VAL A 758 -4.32 -25.99 -0.61
CA VAL A 758 -3.24 -26.13 0.36
C VAL A 758 -3.53 -25.24 1.57
N THR A 759 -3.08 -25.66 2.75
CA THR A 759 -3.22 -24.86 3.98
C THR A 759 -1.86 -24.35 4.41
N PHE A 760 -1.66 -23.04 4.45
CA PHE A 760 -0.49 -22.47 5.13
C PHE A 760 -0.75 -22.46 6.63
N ALA A 761 0.14 -23.06 7.42
CA ALA A 761 0.03 -23.08 8.88
C ALA A 761 -0.11 -21.64 9.44
N TRP A 762 -0.78 -21.49 10.58
CA TRP A 762 -0.95 -20.18 11.21
C TRP A 762 0.41 -19.48 11.46
N PRO A 763 0.47 -18.14 11.33
CA PRO A 763 1.62 -17.36 11.73
C PRO A 763 2.10 -17.68 13.17
N PRO A 764 3.42 -17.63 13.42
CA PRO A 764 3.97 -17.87 14.76
C PRO A 764 3.31 -16.98 15.82
N GLY A 765 2.94 -17.53 16.98
CA GLY A 765 2.28 -16.79 18.06
C GLY A 765 0.75 -16.85 18.08
N LEU A 766 0.11 -17.35 17.02
CA LEU A 766 -1.35 -17.54 16.98
C LEU A 766 -1.79 -18.93 17.42
N GLN A 767 -0.95 -19.94 17.22
CA GLN A 767 -1.18 -21.28 17.77
C GLN A 767 -0.64 -21.32 19.20
N ASN A 768 -1.51 -21.69 20.15
CA ASN A 768 -1.03 -22.25 21.41
C ASN A 768 -0.29 -23.53 21.03
N VAL A 769 1.02 -23.56 21.24
CA VAL A 769 1.74 -24.83 21.32
C VAL A 769 1.13 -25.52 22.54
N ILE A 770 0.21 -26.46 22.30
CA ILE A 770 -0.33 -27.34 23.34
C ILE A 770 0.82 -28.19 23.88
#